data_AF-A0A0X3P686-F1
#
_entry.id   AF-A0A0X3P686-F1
#
_cell.length_a   1.000
_cell.length_b   1.000
_cell.length_c   1.000
_cell.angle_alpha   90.00
_cell.angle_beta   90.00
_cell.angle_gamma   90.00
#
_symmetry.space_group_name_H-M   'P 1'
#
loop_
_entity.id
_entity.type
_entity.pdbx_description
1 polymer ?
#
loop_
_entity_poly.entity_id
_entity_poly.type
_entity_poly.pdbx_seq_one_letter_code
_entity_poly.pdbx_strand_id
1 'polypeptide(L)'
;MQLMNSFGGGVVEAGAVRQDGQFSMKTDRSSPLFGGLSSEEIVLLTHGDRCSQIAAGFETIATVDGSPVAISRADRKLYGVQFHPEVDLTPCGPKILHNFLFNIAGLQTDFQMPNRIQACIDNLREKVGQNKVLLLVSGGVDSTVCAALASRALNPEQVIAVHINNGFMRKNESETVVAALQKLNVNVKYVNAALRFQSGMTTYQVRVETSALAPVSLLAGKAGGETVDNQATPSPMEEVEPEGAENGLTKTKPVSPTPADHPGHGGVIPITEIRNLPIGPLNSNTVNPEEKRRIIGDVFIRVAEETWADLKLNPNEFLLCQGTLRPDLIESASQAVTSKAEVIKTHHNVTDMVKRLAAQGRVIEPLADFHKDEVREMGRLLGLPEEIVERHPFPGPGLAVRILCTSEAHLERDFLETTSLIKMIAGYHRMSQKPHALLNKINAALSHEEQRRLADVTDGDNLIAHLLPIRTVGVQGDCRSYNYACVLSSNAEPLDWDALFFMAQTIPRICHNINRVVYAFGPKIQHPVNDVTVTFLREPVIATLREVDARVNAVLQASGMMKKISQMPVILIPIHFDRDPAQMMSASSILRSVVLRPFITSDFMTGLAAKPGVDLPLEVVQQMREEASKVPGISRVLYDMTSKPPATTEWE
;
A
#
# COMPACT_ATOMS: atom_id res chain seq x y z
N MET A 1 14.83 -26.54 11.38
CA MET A 1 15.82 -27.60 11.73
C MET A 1 16.36 -27.49 13.15
N GLN A 2 16.91 -26.35 13.57
CA GLN A 2 17.53 -26.16 14.90
C GLN A 2 16.66 -26.65 16.07
N LEU A 3 15.39 -26.24 16.13
CA LEU A 3 14.47 -26.70 17.19
C LEU A 3 14.36 -28.23 17.21
N MET A 4 14.17 -28.86 16.05
CA MET A 4 14.10 -30.32 15.93
C MET A 4 15.38 -31.01 16.45
N ASN A 5 16.55 -30.44 16.16
CA ASN A 5 17.82 -30.94 16.67
C ASN A 5 17.94 -30.76 18.19
N SER A 6 17.62 -29.57 18.71
CA SER A 6 17.70 -29.25 20.14
C SER A 6 16.75 -30.12 20.97
N PHE A 7 15.49 -30.28 20.56
CA PHE A 7 14.54 -31.18 21.22
C PHE A 7 14.98 -32.65 21.18
N GLY A 8 15.76 -33.05 20.16
CA GLY A 8 16.38 -34.38 20.08
C GLY A 8 17.62 -34.56 20.96
N GLY A 9 18.04 -33.55 21.71
CA GLY A 9 19.25 -33.56 22.53
C GLY A 9 20.54 -33.22 21.77
N GLY A 10 20.43 -32.67 20.56
CA GLY A 10 21.55 -32.11 19.81
C GLY A 10 21.93 -30.71 20.28
N VAL A 11 23.10 -30.22 19.86
CA VAL A 11 23.64 -28.90 20.23
C VAL A 11 23.48 -27.93 19.07
N VAL A 12 23.01 -26.71 19.38
CA VAL A 12 22.91 -25.58 18.46
C VAL A 12 23.79 -24.47 19.00
N GLU A 13 24.66 -23.93 18.16
CA GLU A 13 25.61 -22.87 18.50
C GLU A 13 25.40 -21.65 17.61
N ALA A 14 25.59 -20.45 18.16
CA ALA A 14 25.67 -19.23 17.38
C ALA A 14 26.91 -19.27 16.47
N GLY A 15 26.71 -19.05 15.17
CA GLY A 15 27.79 -18.95 14.20
C GLY A 15 28.59 -17.65 14.39
N ALA A 16 29.91 -17.71 14.13
CA ALA A 16 30.78 -16.54 14.19
C ALA A 16 30.45 -15.48 13.13
N VAL A 17 29.84 -15.89 12.02
CA VAL A 17 29.37 -15.05 10.92
C VAL A 17 28.03 -15.62 10.44
N ARG A 18 27.02 -14.76 10.30
CA ARG A 18 25.72 -15.15 9.76
C ARG A 18 25.86 -15.50 8.27
N GLN A 19 25.39 -16.67 7.88
CA GLN A 19 25.40 -17.10 6.49
C GLN A 19 24.06 -16.71 5.87
N ASP A 20 24.05 -15.55 5.20
CA ASP A 20 22.94 -15.05 4.40
C ASP A 20 23.38 -15.02 2.93
N GLY A 21 22.91 -15.96 2.11
CA GLY A 21 23.29 -16.05 0.70
C GLY A 21 23.03 -17.40 0.05
N GLN A 22 23.34 -17.51 -1.25
CA GLN A 22 23.27 -18.76 -2.00
C GLN A 22 24.56 -19.55 -1.85
N PHE A 23 24.44 -20.84 -1.53
CA PHE A 23 25.57 -21.74 -1.35
C PHE A 23 25.34 -23.04 -2.11
N SER A 24 26.43 -23.71 -2.48
CA SER A 24 26.38 -25.06 -3.06
C SER A 24 26.29 -26.09 -1.93
N MET A 25 25.17 -26.80 -1.87
CA MET A 25 24.89 -27.86 -0.91
C MET A 25 25.16 -29.22 -1.52
N LYS A 26 25.89 -30.07 -0.80
CA LYS A 26 26.05 -31.50 -1.11
C LYS A 26 24.93 -32.30 -0.49
N THR A 27 24.19 -33.05 -1.29
CA THR A 27 23.02 -33.82 -0.85
C THR A 27 23.27 -35.32 -0.84
N ASP A 28 22.75 -36.01 0.16
CA ASP A 28 22.61 -37.46 0.17
C ASP A 28 21.39 -37.88 -0.67
N ARG A 29 21.65 -38.39 -1.87
CA ARG A 29 20.64 -38.82 -2.85
C ARG A 29 19.89 -40.08 -2.42
N SER A 30 20.36 -40.81 -1.40
CA SER A 30 19.65 -41.94 -0.83
C SER A 30 18.46 -41.50 0.05
N SER A 31 18.49 -40.27 0.55
CA SER A 31 17.39 -39.70 1.33
C SER A 31 16.15 -39.50 0.46
N PRO A 32 14.96 -39.97 0.88
CA PRO A 32 13.71 -39.75 0.15
C PRO A 32 13.40 -38.27 -0.11
N LEU A 33 13.89 -37.37 0.76
CA LEU A 33 13.69 -35.93 0.62
C LEU A 33 14.39 -35.36 -0.63
N PHE A 34 15.55 -35.90 -0.98
CA PHE A 34 16.37 -35.45 -2.11
C PHE A 34 16.27 -36.38 -3.33
N GLY A 35 15.28 -37.26 -3.35
CA GLY A 35 15.03 -38.16 -4.47
C GLY A 35 14.87 -37.41 -5.80
N GLY A 36 15.70 -37.76 -6.78
CA GLY A 36 15.69 -37.15 -8.12
C GLY A 36 16.47 -35.82 -8.24
N LEU A 37 17.18 -35.40 -7.20
CA LEU A 37 18.11 -34.27 -7.25
C LEU A 37 19.53 -34.70 -7.66
N SER A 38 20.35 -33.71 -8.01
CA SER A 38 21.78 -33.86 -8.26
C SER A 38 22.55 -34.07 -6.96
N SER A 39 23.85 -34.35 -7.02
CA SER A 39 24.69 -34.47 -5.82
C SER A 39 25.06 -33.11 -5.21
N GLU A 40 24.99 -32.05 -6.01
CA GLU A 40 25.21 -30.67 -5.61
C GLU A 40 24.05 -29.82 -6.09
N GLU A 41 23.50 -28.99 -5.21
CA GLU A 41 22.34 -28.14 -5.47
C GLU A 41 22.57 -26.75 -4.88
N ILE A 42 22.01 -25.72 -5.51
CA ILE A 42 22.08 -24.34 -5.00
C ILE A 42 20.93 -24.11 -4.03
N VAL A 43 21.24 -23.59 -2.84
CA VAL A 43 20.26 -23.29 -1.79
C VAL A 43 20.50 -21.93 -1.15
N LEU A 44 19.42 -21.27 -0.71
CA LEU A 44 19.49 -20.05 0.08
C LEU A 44 19.54 -20.37 1.57
N LEU A 45 20.67 -20.05 2.21
CA LEU A 45 20.80 -20.06 3.68
C LEU A 45 20.59 -18.64 4.21
N THR A 46 19.83 -18.51 5.30
CA THR A 46 19.63 -17.23 6.02
C THR A 46 19.57 -17.47 7.51
N HIS A 47 20.67 -17.90 8.10
CA HIS A 47 20.71 -18.34 9.49
C HIS A 47 22.02 -17.94 10.18
N GLY A 48 21.89 -17.58 11.46
CA GLY A 48 23.01 -17.27 12.34
C GLY A 48 23.51 -18.49 13.11
N ASP A 49 22.60 -19.36 13.54
CA ASP A 49 22.95 -20.51 14.39
C ASP A 49 23.09 -21.79 13.57
N ARG A 50 24.00 -22.67 13.99
CA ARG A 50 24.27 -23.95 13.32
C ARG A 50 24.13 -25.12 14.28
N CYS A 51 23.75 -26.29 13.77
CA CYS A 51 23.78 -27.52 14.55
C CYS A 51 25.21 -28.07 14.58
N SER A 52 25.92 -27.93 15.71
CA SER A 52 27.29 -28.43 15.88
C SER A 52 27.32 -29.92 16.22
N GLN A 53 26.30 -30.39 16.97
CA GLN A 53 26.10 -31.80 17.27
C GLN A 53 24.69 -32.22 16.87
N ILE A 54 24.60 -33.23 16.00
CA ILE A 54 23.32 -33.79 15.56
C ILE A 54 22.76 -34.71 16.64
N ALA A 55 21.47 -34.56 16.94
CA ALA A 55 20.73 -35.36 17.90
C ALA A 55 20.82 -36.87 17.60
N ALA A 56 20.82 -37.69 18.65
CA ALA A 56 20.86 -39.14 18.48
C ALA A 56 19.65 -39.66 17.68
N GLY A 57 19.90 -40.51 16.69
CA GLY A 57 18.89 -41.05 15.79
C GLY A 57 18.50 -40.11 14.63
N PHE A 58 19.12 -38.93 14.52
CA PHE A 58 19.12 -38.14 13.29
C PHE A 58 20.41 -38.40 12.50
N GLU A 59 20.28 -38.39 11.18
CA GLU A 59 21.38 -38.51 10.23
C GLU A 59 21.49 -37.22 9.42
N THR A 60 22.72 -36.78 9.18
CA THR A 60 23.00 -35.66 8.28
C THR A 60 22.80 -36.11 6.84
N ILE A 61 21.85 -35.48 6.14
CA ILE A 61 21.51 -35.81 4.76
C ILE A 61 21.91 -34.71 3.77
N ALA A 62 22.38 -33.55 4.24
CA ALA A 62 23.04 -32.58 3.38
C ALA A 62 24.02 -31.69 4.14
N THR A 63 25.05 -31.22 3.45
CA THR A 63 26.10 -30.36 4.01
C THR A 63 26.46 -29.19 3.09
N VAL A 64 26.91 -28.08 3.67
CA VAL A 64 27.58 -26.95 2.98
C VAL A 64 28.91 -26.76 3.70
N ASP A 65 30.01 -26.77 2.95
CA ASP A 65 31.38 -26.67 3.50
C ASP A 65 31.65 -27.63 4.69
N GLY A 66 31.07 -28.83 4.61
CA GLY A 66 31.16 -29.87 5.65
C GLY A 66 30.25 -29.65 6.88
N SER A 67 29.55 -28.52 6.97
CA SER A 67 28.59 -28.25 8.06
C SER A 67 27.20 -28.84 7.72
N PRO A 68 26.50 -29.49 8.67
CA PRO A 68 25.16 -30.03 8.43
C PRO A 68 24.13 -28.93 8.15
N VAL A 69 23.44 -29.04 7.00
CA VAL A 69 22.35 -28.12 6.61
C VAL A 69 21.02 -28.84 6.38
N ALA A 70 21.02 -30.17 6.39
CA ALA A 70 19.80 -30.95 6.47
C ALA A 70 20.03 -32.22 7.29
N ILE A 71 19.03 -32.56 8.11
CA ILE A 71 18.99 -33.77 8.92
C ILE A 71 17.69 -34.52 8.68
N SER A 72 17.73 -35.83 8.86
CA SER A 72 16.53 -36.64 8.85
C SER A 72 16.54 -37.71 9.91
N ARG A 73 15.35 -38.13 10.29
CA ARG A 73 15.12 -39.29 11.13
C ARG A 73 14.02 -40.12 10.49
N ALA A 74 14.45 -41.15 9.76
CA ALA A 74 13.61 -41.92 8.85
C ALA A 74 12.49 -42.70 9.55
N ASP A 75 12.74 -43.27 10.73
CA ASP A 75 11.75 -44.02 11.54
C ASP A 75 10.52 -43.19 11.92
N ARG A 76 10.69 -41.86 12.04
CA ARG A 76 9.62 -40.91 12.40
C ARG A 76 9.22 -39.97 11.26
N LYS A 77 9.80 -40.13 10.07
CA LYS A 77 9.61 -39.23 8.93
C LYS A 77 9.86 -37.75 9.29
N LEU A 78 10.83 -37.48 10.17
CA LEU A 78 11.19 -36.11 10.54
C LEU A 78 12.32 -35.63 9.63
N TYR A 79 12.15 -34.45 9.06
CA TYR A 79 13.12 -33.83 8.16
C TYR A 79 13.30 -32.37 8.56
N GLY A 80 14.55 -31.97 8.76
CA GLY A 80 14.93 -30.59 9.05
C GLY A 80 15.87 -30.09 7.97
N VAL A 81 15.56 -28.92 7.40
CA VAL A 81 16.48 -28.17 6.54
C VAL A 81 16.81 -26.82 7.18
N GLN A 82 18.00 -26.32 6.89
CA GLN A 82 18.55 -25.06 7.39
C GLN A 82 18.58 -23.96 6.32
N PHE A 83 18.13 -24.29 5.12
CA PHE A 83 17.88 -23.40 3.99
C PHE A 83 16.38 -23.30 3.72
N HIS A 84 15.99 -22.37 2.85
CA HIS A 84 14.60 -22.13 2.48
C HIS A 84 14.25 -22.83 1.15
N PRO A 85 13.55 -23.98 1.14
CA PRO A 85 13.12 -24.63 -0.09
C PRO A 85 11.91 -23.94 -0.77
N GLU A 86 11.27 -22.98 -0.12
CA GLU A 86 10.09 -22.26 -0.61
C GLU A 86 10.40 -21.05 -1.49
N VAL A 87 11.66 -20.64 -1.58
CA VAL A 87 12.08 -19.41 -2.30
C VAL A 87 12.71 -19.74 -3.66
N ASP A 88 12.53 -18.85 -4.63
CA ASP A 88 13.10 -18.99 -5.98
C ASP A 88 14.63 -19.09 -6.00
N LEU A 89 15.30 -18.53 -4.98
CA LEU A 89 16.75 -18.60 -4.81
C LEU A 89 17.25 -20.01 -4.43
N THR A 90 16.35 -20.97 -4.19
CA THR A 90 16.66 -22.38 -4.04
C THR A 90 15.99 -23.15 -5.19
N PRO A 91 16.64 -23.29 -6.37
CA PRO A 91 16.00 -23.82 -7.58
C PRO A 91 15.45 -25.25 -7.44
N CYS A 92 16.07 -26.08 -6.60
CA CYS A 92 15.62 -27.45 -6.32
C CYS A 92 14.49 -27.52 -5.27
N GLY A 93 14.16 -26.39 -4.63
CA GLY A 93 13.20 -26.27 -3.54
C GLY A 93 11.82 -26.85 -3.85
N PRO A 94 11.17 -26.53 -4.99
CA PRO A 94 9.89 -27.12 -5.37
C PRO A 94 9.92 -28.66 -5.43
N LYS A 95 11.04 -29.25 -5.85
CA LYS A 95 11.20 -30.71 -5.89
C LYS A 95 11.36 -31.31 -4.48
N ILE A 96 12.08 -30.63 -3.59
CA ILE A 96 12.19 -31.01 -2.17
C ILE A 96 10.81 -31.02 -1.50
N LEU A 97 10.05 -29.93 -1.67
CA LEU A 97 8.70 -29.81 -1.14
C LEU A 97 7.77 -30.87 -1.73
N HIS A 98 7.84 -31.12 -3.04
CA HIS A 98 7.10 -32.21 -3.69
C HIS A 98 7.43 -33.57 -3.07
N ASN A 99 8.71 -33.90 -2.89
CA ASN A 99 9.12 -35.18 -2.28
C ASN A 99 8.57 -35.32 -0.85
N PHE A 100 8.61 -34.25 -0.07
CA PHE A 100 8.06 -34.25 1.29
C PHE A 100 6.54 -34.45 1.30
N LEU A 101 5.79 -33.67 0.52
CA LEU A 101 4.34 -33.69 0.51
C LEU A 101 3.77 -35.01 -0.04
N PHE A 102 4.29 -35.49 -1.16
CA PHE A 102 3.69 -36.62 -1.88
C PHE A 102 4.36 -37.96 -1.58
N ASN A 103 5.70 -38.02 -1.55
CA ASN A 103 6.39 -39.29 -1.38
C ASN A 103 6.51 -39.67 0.11
N ILE A 104 6.74 -38.69 0.99
CA ILE A 104 6.99 -38.93 2.43
C ILE A 104 5.67 -38.86 3.22
N ALA A 105 4.94 -37.74 3.12
CA ALA A 105 3.71 -37.52 3.85
C ALA A 105 2.50 -38.23 3.22
N GLY A 106 2.58 -38.60 1.94
CA GLY A 106 1.52 -39.35 1.25
C GLY A 106 0.26 -38.55 0.99
N LEU A 107 0.37 -37.22 0.86
CA LEU A 107 -0.75 -36.36 0.53
C LEU A 107 -1.24 -36.62 -0.90
N GLN A 108 -2.50 -36.29 -1.17
CA GLN A 108 -3.08 -36.36 -2.51
C GLN A 108 -2.97 -35.00 -3.22
N THR A 109 -3.02 -35.00 -4.54
CA THR A 109 -3.02 -33.80 -5.38
C THR A 109 -4.44 -33.25 -5.58
N ASP A 110 -5.25 -33.24 -4.52
CA ASP A 110 -6.66 -32.84 -4.54
C ASP A 110 -6.89 -31.36 -4.22
N PHE A 111 -5.88 -30.65 -3.69
CA PHE A 111 -5.91 -29.21 -3.45
C PHE A 111 -5.69 -28.38 -4.75
N GLN A 112 -6.51 -28.65 -5.76
CA GLN A 112 -6.50 -27.97 -7.07
C GLN A 112 -7.61 -26.93 -7.18
N MET A 113 -7.45 -25.96 -8.07
CA MET A 113 -8.41 -24.87 -8.26
C MET A 113 -9.86 -25.34 -8.52
N PRO A 114 -10.15 -26.30 -9.41
CA PRO A 114 -11.52 -26.78 -9.61
C PRO A 114 -12.16 -27.34 -8.33
N ASN A 115 -11.40 -28.13 -7.55
CA ASN A 115 -11.87 -28.73 -6.31
C ASN A 115 -12.12 -27.67 -5.23
N ARG A 116 -11.23 -26.68 -5.13
CA ARG A 116 -11.37 -25.55 -4.20
C ARG A 116 -12.53 -24.64 -4.55
N ILE A 117 -12.74 -24.37 -5.84
CA ILE A 117 -13.91 -23.62 -6.31
C ILE A 117 -15.19 -24.37 -5.94
N GLN A 118 -15.24 -25.68 -6.17
CA GLN A 118 -16.40 -26.50 -5.80
C GLN A 118 -16.65 -26.51 -4.29
N ALA A 119 -15.61 -26.72 -3.47
CA ALA A 119 -15.71 -26.64 -2.01
C ALA A 119 -16.19 -25.26 -1.53
N CYS A 120 -15.72 -24.18 -2.17
CA CYS A 120 -16.16 -22.82 -1.89
C CYS A 120 -17.63 -22.61 -2.26
N ILE A 121 -18.08 -23.11 -3.42
CA ILE A 121 -19.49 -23.09 -3.84
C ILE A 121 -20.37 -23.81 -2.82
N ASP A 122 -19.95 -24.99 -2.36
CA ASP A 122 -20.73 -25.78 -1.41
C ASP A 122 -20.79 -25.12 -0.04
N ASN A 123 -19.67 -24.56 0.44
CA ASN A 123 -19.63 -23.74 1.66
C ASN A 123 -20.55 -22.51 1.56
N LEU A 124 -20.55 -21.85 0.39
CA LEU A 124 -21.38 -20.67 0.15
C LEU A 124 -22.87 -21.04 0.18
N ARG A 125 -23.25 -22.16 -0.44
CA ARG A 125 -24.63 -22.68 -0.40
C ARG A 125 -25.07 -23.01 1.02
N GLU A 126 -24.21 -23.66 1.79
CA GLU A 126 -24.48 -24.02 3.20
C GLU A 126 -24.69 -22.78 4.07
N LYS A 127 -23.78 -21.81 4.01
CA LYS A 127 -23.86 -20.58 4.81
C LYS A 127 -25.03 -19.69 4.42
N VAL A 128 -25.32 -19.60 3.12
CA VAL A 128 -26.39 -18.74 2.62
C VAL A 128 -27.76 -19.36 2.87
N GLY A 129 -27.90 -20.67 2.65
CA GLY A 129 -29.17 -21.36 2.71
C GLY A 129 -30.19 -20.72 1.77
N GLN A 130 -31.32 -20.26 2.32
CA GLN A 130 -32.40 -19.59 1.59
C GLN A 130 -32.33 -18.06 1.66
N ASN A 131 -31.33 -17.49 2.35
CA ASN A 131 -31.22 -16.04 2.50
C ASN A 131 -30.84 -15.38 1.17
N LYS A 132 -31.17 -14.09 1.06
CA LYS A 132 -30.64 -13.23 -0.01
C LYS A 132 -29.22 -12.81 0.32
N VAL A 133 -28.41 -12.58 -0.70
CA VAL A 133 -27.04 -12.12 -0.59
C VAL A 133 -26.88 -10.81 -1.34
N LEU A 134 -26.43 -9.79 -0.62
CA LEU A 134 -26.08 -8.49 -1.18
C LEU A 134 -24.58 -8.45 -1.47
N LEU A 135 -24.21 -8.07 -2.70
CA LEU A 135 -22.83 -7.83 -3.11
C LEU A 135 -22.65 -6.39 -3.56
N LEU A 136 -21.70 -5.69 -2.95
CA LEU A 136 -21.26 -4.37 -3.40
C LEU A 136 -20.08 -4.54 -4.35
N VAL A 137 -20.36 -4.56 -5.65
CA VAL A 137 -19.36 -4.79 -6.70
C VAL A 137 -18.63 -3.48 -6.97
N SER A 138 -17.38 -3.36 -6.54
CA SER A 138 -16.57 -2.14 -6.74
C SER A 138 -16.05 -1.99 -8.17
N GLY A 139 -15.99 -3.08 -8.93
CA GLY A 139 -15.36 -3.14 -10.26
C GLY A 139 -13.92 -3.67 -10.22
N GLY A 140 -13.34 -3.83 -9.04
CA GLY A 140 -12.09 -4.57 -8.86
C GLY A 140 -12.27 -6.06 -9.14
N VAL A 141 -11.15 -6.74 -9.44
CA VAL A 141 -11.11 -8.18 -9.76
C VAL A 141 -11.83 -9.01 -8.70
N ASP A 142 -11.48 -8.82 -7.42
CA ASP A 142 -11.99 -9.66 -6.33
C ASP A 142 -13.50 -9.55 -6.17
N SER A 143 -14.04 -8.32 -6.19
CA SER A 143 -15.49 -8.10 -6.11
C SER A 143 -16.25 -8.67 -7.31
N THR A 144 -15.62 -8.67 -8.49
CA THR A 144 -16.21 -9.18 -9.73
C THR A 144 -16.20 -10.71 -9.75
N VAL A 145 -15.09 -11.32 -9.33
CA VAL A 145 -14.96 -12.78 -9.17
C VAL A 145 -15.92 -13.28 -8.09
N CYS A 146 -16.03 -12.58 -6.96
CA CYS A 146 -16.98 -12.88 -5.90
C CYS A 146 -18.44 -12.86 -6.40
N ALA A 147 -18.82 -11.88 -7.20
CA ALA A 147 -20.15 -11.83 -7.82
C ALA A 147 -20.39 -12.96 -8.83
N ALA A 148 -19.41 -13.28 -9.67
CA ALA A 148 -19.49 -14.42 -10.60
C ALA A 148 -19.61 -15.76 -9.85
N LEU A 149 -18.86 -15.93 -8.75
CA LEU A 149 -18.89 -17.11 -7.91
C LEU A 149 -20.24 -17.26 -7.21
N ALA A 150 -20.76 -16.19 -6.62
CA ALA A 150 -22.07 -16.19 -5.97
C ALA A 150 -23.19 -16.55 -6.96
N SER A 151 -23.13 -16.01 -8.18
CA SER A 151 -24.09 -16.34 -9.24
C SER A 151 -23.99 -17.77 -9.74
N ARG A 152 -22.81 -18.39 -9.67
CA ARG A 152 -22.64 -19.82 -9.99
C ARG A 152 -23.17 -20.71 -8.87
N ALA A 153 -23.02 -20.29 -7.62
CA ALA A 153 -23.36 -21.08 -6.45
C ALA A 153 -24.85 -21.03 -6.09
N LEU A 154 -25.48 -19.85 -6.20
CA LEU A 154 -26.79 -19.56 -5.64
C LEU A 154 -27.86 -19.36 -6.73
N ASN A 155 -29.13 -19.36 -6.34
CA ASN A 155 -30.21 -19.03 -7.27
C ASN A 155 -30.15 -17.55 -7.68
N PRO A 156 -30.48 -17.19 -8.93
CA PRO A 156 -30.44 -15.79 -9.39
C PRO A 156 -31.23 -14.81 -8.53
N GLU A 157 -32.36 -15.25 -7.95
CA GLU A 157 -33.21 -14.42 -7.07
C GLU A 157 -32.58 -14.13 -5.70
N GLN A 158 -31.60 -14.94 -5.28
CA GLN A 158 -30.86 -14.73 -4.05
C GLN A 158 -29.72 -13.73 -4.23
N VAL A 159 -29.20 -13.57 -5.45
CA VAL A 159 -27.99 -12.75 -5.71
C VAL A 159 -28.39 -11.33 -6.09
N ILE A 160 -28.09 -10.39 -5.21
CA ILE A 160 -28.33 -8.96 -5.44
C ILE A 160 -26.98 -8.28 -5.56
N ALA A 161 -26.56 -7.98 -6.79
CA ALA A 161 -25.34 -7.24 -7.06
C ALA A 161 -25.65 -5.76 -7.26
N VAL A 162 -24.93 -4.88 -6.55
CA VAL A 162 -25.01 -3.43 -6.70
C VAL A 162 -23.65 -2.90 -7.10
N HIS A 163 -23.57 -2.18 -8.23
CA HIS A 163 -22.37 -1.48 -8.66
C HIS A 163 -22.59 0.02 -8.55
N ILE A 164 -21.84 0.69 -7.66
CA ILE A 164 -21.90 2.13 -7.45
C ILE A 164 -20.75 2.78 -8.21
N ASN A 165 -21.06 3.49 -9.30
CA ASN A 165 -20.10 4.33 -9.99
C ASN A 165 -19.91 5.63 -9.20
N ASN A 166 -18.75 5.78 -8.55
CA ASN A 166 -18.39 6.94 -7.74
C ASN A 166 -17.91 8.15 -8.57
N GLY A 167 -17.80 8.01 -9.89
CA GLY A 167 -17.30 9.07 -10.78
C GLY A 167 -15.77 9.18 -10.88
N PHE A 168 -15.01 8.33 -10.19
CA PHE A 168 -13.54 8.29 -10.20
C PHE A 168 -12.99 6.98 -10.78
N MET A 169 -13.81 6.24 -11.52
CA MET A 169 -13.42 5.01 -12.22
C MET A 169 -12.60 5.31 -13.49
N ARG A 170 -11.89 4.30 -14.00
CA ARG A 170 -11.20 4.41 -15.30
C ARG A 170 -12.22 4.48 -16.45
N LYS A 171 -11.73 4.81 -17.65
CA LYS A 171 -12.58 5.00 -18.83
C LYS A 171 -13.38 3.73 -19.15
N ASN A 172 -14.71 3.84 -19.19
CA ASN A 172 -15.66 2.78 -19.49
C ASN A 172 -15.56 1.53 -18.58
N GLU A 173 -14.90 1.66 -17.43
CA GLU A 173 -14.58 0.52 -16.57
C GLU A 173 -15.84 -0.09 -15.95
N SER A 174 -16.69 0.77 -15.39
CA SER A 174 -17.96 0.37 -14.78
C SER A 174 -18.89 -0.31 -15.78
N GLU A 175 -19.03 0.24 -16.98
CA GLU A 175 -19.87 -0.31 -18.04
C GLU A 175 -19.36 -1.69 -18.47
N THR A 176 -18.04 -1.85 -18.59
CA THR A 176 -17.41 -3.12 -18.96
C THR A 176 -17.64 -4.20 -17.90
N VAL A 177 -17.50 -3.86 -16.61
CA VAL A 177 -17.73 -4.81 -15.49
C VAL A 177 -19.21 -5.22 -15.45
N VAL A 178 -20.13 -4.26 -15.52
CA VAL A 178 -21.57 -4.54 -15.52
C VAL A 178 -21.95 -5.45 -16.69
N ALA A 179 -21.47 -5.14 -17.90
CA ALA A 179 -21.74 -5.95 -19.08
C ALA A 179 -21.17 -7.38 -18.97
N ALA A 180 -19.97 -7.53 -18.39
CA ALA A 180 -19.37 -8.85 -18.18
C ALA A 180 -20.18 -9.69 -17.17
N LEU A 181 -20.62 -9.09 -16.07
CA LEU A 181 -21.44 -9.77 -15.07
C LEU A 181 -22.85 -10.12 -15.61
N GLN A 182 -23.46 -9.24 -16.40
CA GLN A 182 -24.74 -9.52 -17.06
C GLN A 182 -24.66 -10.70 -18.03
N LYS A 183 -23.54 -10.86 -18.76
CA LYS A 183 -23.30 -12.05 -19.61
C LYS A 183 -23.21 -13.35 -18.82
N LEU A 184 -22.89 -13.27 -17.53
CA LEU A 184 -22.90 -14.40 -16.59
C LEU A 184 -24.24 -14.53 -15.83
N ASN A 185 -25.30 -13.88 -16.32
CA ASN A 185 -26.65 -13.86 -15.72
C ASN A 185 -26.71 -13.25 -14.31
N VAL A 186 -25.73 -12.41 -13.94
CA VAL A 186 -25.79 -11.63 -12.69
C VAL A 186 -26.67 -10.40 -12.92
N ASN A 187 -27.73 -10.26 -12.13
CA ASN A 187 -28.53 -9.04 -12.13
C ASN A 187 -27.81 -7.93 -11.35
N VAL A 188 -27.16 -7.02 -12.07
CA VAL A 188 -26.40 -5.92 -11.47
C VAL A 188 -27.22 -4.63 -11.49
N LYS A 189 -27.57 -4.12 -10.31
CA LYS A 189 -28.10 -2.77 -10.13
C LYS A 189 -26.97 -1.75 -10.29
N TYR A 190 -26.92 -1.09 -11.43
CA TYR A 190 -26.01 0.02 -11.67
C TYR A 190 -26.55 1.31 -11.04
N VAL A 191 -25.72 1.97 -10.23
CA VAL A 191 -26.01 3.26 -9.60
C VAL A 191 -24.95 4.27 -10.03
N ASN A 192 -25.33 5.24 -10.86
CA ASN A 192 -24.47 6.36 -11.18
C ASN A 192 -24.58 7.45 -10.10
N ALA A 193 -23.57 7.54 -9.24
CA ALA A 193 -23.52 8.49 -8.14
C ALA A 193 -22.44 9.56 -8.32
N ALA A 194 -21.83 9.69 -9.51
CA ALA A 194 -20.69 10.57 -9.74
C ALA A 194 -20.85 12.00 -9.19
N LEU A 195 -22.00 12.64 -9.47
CA LEU A 195 -22.28 14.00 -8.96
C LEU A 195 -22.39 14.05 -7.43
N ARG A 196 -22.95 13.01 -6.80
CA ARG A 196 -23.09 12.92 -5.34
C ARG A 196 -21.74 12.80 -4.65
N PHE A 197 -20.81 12.07 -5.24
CA PHE A 197 -19.43 11.98 -4.76
C PHE A 197 -18.68 13.30 -4.98
N GLN A 198 -18.82 13.92 -6.14
CA GLN A 198 -18.19 15.22 -6.43
C GLN A 198 -18.67 16.32 -5.47
N SER A 199 -19.96 16.38 -5.15
CA SER A 199 -20.51 17.30 -4.15
C SER A 199 -20.47 16.75 -2.72
N GLY A 200 -19.77 15.64 -2.51
CA GLY A 200 -19.75 14.90 -1.25
C GLY A 200 -19.16 15.72 -0.12
N MET A 201 -19.75 15.59 1.06
CA MET A 201 -19.28 16.17 2.33
C MET A 201 -19.33 15.12 3.44
N THR A 202 -18.55 15.35 4.50
CA THR A 202 -18.62 14.60 5.76
C THR A 202 -18.28 15.51 6.94
N THR A 203 -18.16 14.98 8.16
CA THR A 203 -17.84 15.74 9.37
C THR A 203 -16.69 15.11 10.18
N TYR A 204 -15.79 15.94 10.72
CA TYR A 204 -14.88 15.57 11.80
C TYR A 204 -15.61 15.69 13.15
N GLN A 205 -15.51 14.67 13.98
CA GLN A 205 -15.79 14.79 15.41
C GLN A 205 -14.52 15.23 16.12
N VAL A 206 -14.51 16.46 16.62
CA VAL A 206 -13.40 16.99 17.42
C VAL A 206 -13.86 17.10 18.87
N ARG A 207 -13.12 16.48 19.78
CA ARG A 207 -13.29 16.72 21.22
C ARG A 207 -12.61 18.04 21.57
N VAL A 208 -13.40 19.01 22.00
CA VAL A 208 -12.92 20.33 22.40
C VAL A 208 -13.06 20.44 23.91
N GLU A 209 -11.93 20.64 24.59
CA GLU A 209 -11.94 21.02 26.00
C GLU A 209 -12.26 22.52 26.09
N THR A 210 -13.43 22.83 26.63
CA THR A 210 -13.96 24.21 26.70
C THR A 210 -13.14 25.14 27.61
N SER A 211 -12.24 24.61 28.44
CA SER A 211 -11.30 25.38 29.27
C SER A 211 -10.29 26.18 28.44
N ALA A 212 -9.89 25.70 27.25
CA ALA A 212 -8.93 26.37 26.37
C ALA A 212 -9.51 27.57 25.60
N LEU A 213 -10.84 27.74 25.64
CA LEU A 213 -11.57 28.83 24.97
C LEU A 213 -12.04 29.92 25.95
N ALA A 214 -11.76 29.77 27.25
CA ALA A 214 -12.10 30.79 28.24
C ALA A 214 -11.25 32.05 28.02
N PRO A 215 -11.84 33.26 28.04
CA PRO A 215 -11.06 34.51 28.01
C PRO A 215 -10.03 34.50 29.14
N VAL A 216 -8.80 34.95 28.85
CA VAL A 216 -7.67 35.01 29.81
C VAL A 216 -8.06 35.73 31.11
N SER A 217 -9.06 36.61 31.08
CA SER A 217 -9.61 37.31 32.25
C SER A 217 -10.28 36.40 33.31
N LEU A 218 -10.57 35.14 32.99
CA LEU A 218 -11.13 34.15 33.92
C LEU A 218 -10.08 33.17 34.48
N LEU A 219 -8.84 33.20 33.97
CA LEU A 219 -7.73 32.39 34.44
C LEU A 219 -6.93 33.18 35.49
N ALA A 220 -7.51 33.38 36.67
CA ALA A 220 -6.81 33.99 37.79
C ALA A 220 -6.61 32.98 38.93
N GLY A 221 -5.34 32.72 39.27
CA GLY A 221 -4.94 32.24 40.59
C GLY A 221 -4.10 30.97 40.64
N LYS A 222 -2.80 31.09 40.35
CA LYS A 222 -1.70 30.52 41.16
C LYS A 222 -0.36 31.03 40.64
N ALA A 223 -0.02 32.27 41.02
CA ALA A 223 1.36 32.68 41.14
C ALA A 223 1.80 32.35 42.57
N GLY A 224 2.69 31.37 42.70
CA GLY A 224 3.31 30.95 43.94
C GLY A 224 4.37 29.92 43.58
N GLY A 225 5.62 30.34 43.57
CA GLY A 225 6.71 29.65 42.90
C GLY A 225 7.12 28.33 43.52
N GLU A 226 7.88 27.57 42.75
CA GLU A 226 9.04 26.84 43.21
C GLU A 226 9.87 26.38 42.01
N THR A 227 11.14 26.17 42.31
CA THR A 227 12.32 26.20 41.46
C THR A 227 12.45 25.06 40.46
N VAL A 228 13.13 25.38 39.36
CA VAL A 228 13.63 24.46 38.34
C VAL A 228 14.61 23.47 38.96
N ASP A 229 14.36 22.17 38.81
CA ASP A 229 15.45 21.19 38.73
C ASP A 229 15.14 20.13 37.66
N ASN A 230 16.05 20.08 36.69
CA ASN A 230 16.12 19.14 35.59
C ASN A 230 16.87 17.90 36.06
N GLN A 231 16.24 16.73 36.08
CA GLN A 231 16.87 15.44 35.77
C GLN A 231 15.83 14.30 35.86
N ALA A 232 15.53 13.68 34.73
CA ALA A 232 14.83 12.40 34.70
C ALA A 232 15.61 11.44 33.80
N THR A 233 16.43 10.62 34.44
CA THR A 233 16.91 9.31 33.97
C THR A 233 15.75 8.30 33.94
N PRO A 234 15.69 7.36 32.98
CA PRO A 234 14.69 6.29 33.00
C PRO A 234 15.29 4.99 33.55
N SER A 235 14.59 4.31 34.45
CA SER A 235 14.79 2.91 34.85
C SER A 235 13.64 2.47 35.78
N PRO A 236 13.36 1.17 35.94
CA PRO A 236 12.88 0.25 34.91
C PRO A 236 11.61 -0.50 35.37
N MET A 237 11.17 -1.43 34.52
CA MET A 237 10.12 -2.41 34.77
C MET A 237 10.32 -3.23 36.05
N GLU A 238 9.20 -3.54 36.69
CA GLU A 238 8.89 -4.70 37.54
C GLU A 238 7.35 -4.76 37.58
N GLU A 239 6.63 -5.86 37.72
CA GLU A 239 6.80 -7.29 37.54
C GLU A 239 5.35 -7.83 37.67
N VAL A 240 5.02 -8.92 36.98
CA VAL A 240 3.70 -9.57 37.02
C VAL A 240 3.72 -10.61 38.13
N GLU A 241 2.63 -10.79 38.90
CA GLU A 241 1.98 -12.08 39.26
C GLU A 241 0.85 -11.95 40.33
N PRO A 242 -0.01 -12.97 40.61
CA PRO A 242 -1.34 -13.07 40.00
C PRO A 242 -2.47 -13.41 41.02
N GLU A 243 -3.60 -13.93 40.48
CA GLU A 243 -4.67 -14.72 41.12
C GLU A 243 -5.95 -14.02 41.64
N GLY A 244 -7.10 -14.65 41.36
CA GLY A 244 -8.22 -14.66 42.31
C GLY A 244 -9.65 -14.41 41.79
N ALA A 245 -10.22 -15.38 41.07
CA ALA A 245 -11.60 -15.91 41.17
C ALA A 245 -12.86 -15.00 41.36
N GLU A 246 -13.79 -15.23 40.42
CA GLU A 246 -15.23 -15.53 40.59
C GLU A 246 -16.32 -14.46 40.89
N ASN A 247 -17.30 -14.48 39.98
CA ASN A 247 -18.76 -14.49 40.17
C ASN A 247 -19.50 -13.22 40.67
N GLY A 248 -20.52 -12.82 39.89
CA GLY A 248 -21.67 -12.09 40.46
C GLY A 248 -22.50 -11.26 39.48
N LEU A 249 -23.69 -11.75 39.16
CA LEU A 249 -24.73 -11.13 38.35
C LEU A 249 -25.07 -9.67 38.75
N THR A 250 -25.17 -8.78 37.77
CA THR A 250 -25.75 -7.44 37.94
C THR A 250 -27.28 -7.46 37.78
N LYS A 251 -27.99 -7.14 38.86
CA LYS A 251 -29.40 -6.69 38.84
C LYS A 251 -29.45 -5.22 39.28
N THR A 252 -30.07 -4.41 38.43
CA THR A 252 -30.43 -3.00 38.60
C THR A 252 -31.26 -2.72 39.85
N LYS A 253 -31.07 -1.56 40.50
CA LYS A 253 -32.14 -0.66 41.01
C LYS A 253 -31.58 0.70 41.51
N PRO A 254 -32.45 1.73 41.63
CA PRO A 254 -32.14 3.14 41.38
C PRO A 254 -31.72 3.93 42.62
N VAL A 255 -31.01 5.04 42.40
CA VAL A 255 -30.68 6.03 43.44
C VAL A 255 -31.63 7.23 43.31
N SER A 256 -32.29 7.57 44.41
CA SER A 256 -33.00 8.83 44.66
C SER A 256 -32.26 9.64 45.75
N PRO A 257 -32.52 10.95 45.89
CA PRO A 257 -31.48 11.99 45.99
C PRO A 257 -31.24 12.53 47.41
N THR A 258 -30.08 13.12 47.62
CA THR A 258 -29.71 13.95 48.80
C THR A 258 -28.59 14.94 48.41
N PRO A 259 -28.37 16.05 49.16
CA PRO A 259 -29.14 17.30 49.07
C PRO A 259 -28.24 18.47 48.63
N ALA A 260 -28.85 19.64 48.45
CA ALA A 260 -28.23 20.89 48.01
C ALA A 260 -26.97 21.30 48.80
N ASP A 261 -25.92 21.68 48.06
CA ASP A 261 -24.78 22.45 48.57
C ASP A 261 -24.83 23.91 48.08
N HIS A 262 -24.45 24.80 48.98
CA HIS A 262 -24.49 26.26 48.89
C HIS A 262 -23.58 26.87 47.78
N PRO A 263 -23.86 28.11 47.34
CA PRO A 263 -23.16 28.74 46.22
C PRO A 263 -21.84 29.36 46.70
N GLY A 264 -20.71 28.84 46.22
CA GLY A 264 -19.41 29.44 46.49
C GLY A 264 -18.30 28.80 45.69
N HIS A 265 -17.57 29.62 44.93
CA HIS A 265 -16.43 29.32 44.04
C HIS A 265 -16.85 29.04 42.59
N GLY A 266 -16.93 30.12 41.80
CA GLY A 266 -17.03 30.06 40.34
C GLY A 266 -15.74 29.49 39.74
N GLY A 267 -15.69 28.17 39.60
CA GLY A 267 -14.69 27.46 38.81
C GLY A 267 -15.32 26.95 37.51
N VAL A 268 -14.62 27.11 36.38
CA VAL A 268 -15.05 26.53 35.09
C VAL A 268 -14.90 25.01 35.20
N ILE A 269 -16.01 24.28 35.19
CA ILE A 269 -16.00 22.82 35.06
C ILE A 269 -15.54 22.52 33.63
N PRO A 270 -14.43 21.79 33.41
CA PRO A 270 -14.00 21.43 32.06
C PRO A 270 -15.04 20.49 31.45
N ILE A 271 -15.78 20.98 30.46
CA ILE A 271 -16.69 20.16 29.66
C ILE A 271 -15.95 19.81 28.38
N THR A 272 -15.76 18.52 28.12
CA THR A 272 -15.35 18.03 26.81
C THR A 272 -16.58 18.02 25.90
N GLU A 273 -16.65 18.96 24.97
CA GLU A 273 -17.71 19.04 23.97
C GLU A 273 -17.27 18.32 22.69
N ILE A 274 -18.14 17.51 22.09
CA ILE A 274 -17.89 16.93 20.76
C ILE A 274 -18.48 17.88 19.72
N ARG A 275 -17.62 18.48 18.88
CA ARG A 275 -18.04 19.33 17.76
C ARG A 275 -17.93 18.60 16.44
N ASN A 276 -18.94 18.79 15.58
CA ASN A 276 -18.97 18.26 14.22
C ASN A 276 -18.54 19.36 13.24
N LEU A 277 -17.33 19.26 12.69
CA LEU A 277 -16.82 20.21 11.69
C LEU A 277 -17.04 19.65 10.28
N PRO A 278 -17.75 20.35 9.38
CA PRO A 278 -17.97 19.87 8.02
C PRO A 278 -16.69 19.90 7.18
N ILE A 279 -16.51 18.89 6.34
CA ILE A 279 -15.41 18.74 5.37
C ILE A 279 -16.02 18.55 3.98
N GLY A 280 -15.50 19.29 3.00
CA GLY A 280 -15.95 19.25 1.61
C GLY A 280 -16.42 20.62 1.09
N PRO A 281 -17.01 20.68 -0.12
CA PRO A 281 -17.29 19.56 -1.01
C PRO A 281 -16.02 19.02 -1.69
N LEU A 282 -16.04 17.74 -2.04
CA LEU A 282 -14.90 17.01 -2.62
C LEU A 282 -14.33 17.70 -3.89
N ASN A 283 -15.18 18.25 -4.74
CA ASN A 283 -14.80 18.83 -6.03
C ASN A 283 -14.23 20.26 -6.00
N SER A 284 -14.27 20.94 -4.86
CA SER A 284 -13.98 22.38 -4.80
C SER A 284 -13.15 22.82 -3.61
N ASN A 285 -13.22 22.10 -2.48
CA ASN A 285 -12.53 22.51 -1.25
C ASN A 285 -11.57 21.45 -0.70
N THR A 286 -11.67 20.19 -1.15
CA THR A 286 -10.88 19.10 -0.58
C THR A 286 -9.56 18.93 -1.30
N VAL A 287 -8.48 19.14 -0.56
CA VAL A 287 -7.10 18.98 -1.02
C VAL A 287 -6.42 17.81 -0.29
N ASN A 288 -6.70 17.66 1.01
CA ASN A 288 -6.11 16.64 1.87
C ASN A 288 -6.56 15.22 1.44
N PRO A 289 -5.62 14.29 1.15
CA PRO A 289 -5.97 12.93 0.73
C PRO A 289 -6.79 12.12 1.73
N GLU A 290 -6.55 12.27 3.04
CA GLU A 290 -7.33 11.57 4.06
C GLU A 290 -8.77 12.09 4.14
N GLU A 291 -8.96 13.39 3.94
CA GLU A 291 -10.30 13.97 3.77
C GLU A 291 -11.00 13.44 2.52
N LYS A 292 -10.28 13.34 1.37
CA LYS A 292 -10.83 12.73 0.14
C LYS A 292 -11.33 11.31 0.43
N ARG A 293 -10.50 10.47 1.05
CA ARG A 293 -10.86 9.10 1.41
C ARG A 293 -12.09 9.04 2.31
N ARG A 294 -12.13 9.87 3.35
CA ARG A 294 -13.24 9.90 4.30
C ARG A 294 -14.55 10.30 3.62
N ILE A 295 -14.54 11.38 2.83
CA ILE A 295 -15.72 11.82 2.09
C ILE A 295 -16.21 10.72 1.14
N ILE A 296 -15.31 10.11 0.37
CA ILE A 296 -15.67 9.05 -0.57
C ILE A 296 -16.23 7.82 0.17
N GLY A 297 -15.60 7.38 1.26
CA GLY A 297 -16.09 6.27 2.07
C GLY A 297 -17.50 6.53 2.63
N ASP A 298 -17.70 7.70 3.24
CA ASP A 298 -18.99 8.06 3.85
C ASP A 298 -20.10 8.25 2.80
N VAL A 299 -19.80 8.87 1.66
CA VAL A 299 -20.76 9.01 0.54
C VAL A 299 -21.10 7.64 -0.02
N PHE A 300 -20.12 6.75 -0.21
CA PHE A 300 -20.36 5.40 -0.73
C PHE A 300 -21.36 4.64 0.13
N ILE A 301 -21.22 4.74 1.45
CA ILE A 301 -22.09 4.03 2.38
C ILE A 301 -23.50 4.61 2.36
N ARG A 302 -23.66 5.94 2.35
CA ARG A 302 -24.98 6.57 2.21
C ARG A 302 -25.67 6.16 0.90
N VAL A 303 -24.92 6.12 -0.20
CA VAL A 303 -25.45 5.68 -1.51
C VAL A 303 -25.84 4.21 -1.46
N ALA A 304 -25.05 3.34 -0.82
CA ALA A 304 -25.37 1.93 -0.65
C ALA A 304 -26.65 1.76 0.21
N GLU A 305 -26.76 2.51 1.31
CA GLU A 305 -27.92 2.53 2.22
C GLU A 305 -29.22 2.88 1.51
N GLU A 306 -29.19 3.97 0.76
CA GLU A 306 -30.34 4.40 -0.02
C GLU A 306 -30.68 3.38 -1.12
N THR A 307 -29.67 2.81 -1.77
CA THR A 307 -29.88 1.85 -2.86
C THR A 307 -30.59 0.59 -2.38
N TRP A 308 -30.21 0.02 -1.23
CA TRP A 308 -30.90 -1.16 -0.75
C TRP A 308 -32.26 -0.84 -0.10
N ALA A 309 -32.45 0.38 0.40
CA ALA A 309 -33.76 0.85 0.84
C ALA A 309 -34.73 0.96 -0.34
N ASP A 310 -34.26 1.49 -1.47
CA ASP A 310 -35.01 1.53 -2.74
C ASP A 310 -35.33 0.12 -3.26
N LEU A 311 -34.42 -0.84 -3.06
CA LEU A 311 -34.64 -2.26 -3.37
C LEU A 311 -35.51 -2.97 -2.31
N LYS A 312 -35.99 -2.26 -1.29
CA LYS A 312 -36.81 -2.78 -0.18
C LYS A 312 -36.17 -3.97 0.54
N LEU A 313 -34.86 -3.94 0.69
CA LEU A 313 -34.11 -4.98 1.39
C LEU A 313 -34.07 -4.66 2.89
N ASN A 314 -34.46 -5.65 3.69
CA ASN A 314 -34.30 -5.57 5.13
C ASN A 314 -32.89 -6.05 5.51
N PRO A 315 -32.06 -5.22 6.19
CA PRO A 315 -30.74 -5.64 6.69
C PRO A 315 -30.78 -6.90 7.55
N ASN A 316 -31.93 -7.19 8.17
CA ASN A 316 -32.14 -8.39 8.96
C ASN A 316 -32.54 -9.63 8.12
N GLU A 317 -32.63 -9.53 6.79
CA GLU A 317 -33.05 -10.64 5.90
C GLU A 317 -32.02 -10.99 4.83
N PHE A 318 -30.97 -10.19 4.64
CA PHE A 318 -29.87 -10.51 3.71
C PHE A 318 -28.52 -10.75 4.40
N LEU A 319 -27.62 -11.42 3.72
CA LEU A 319 -26.21 -11.57 4.07
C LEU A 319 -25.38 -10.65 3.18
N LEU A 320 -24.38 -9.99 3.73
CA LEU A 320 -23.44 -9.18 2.96
C LEU A 320 -22.30 -10.08 2.49
N CYS A 321 -22.08 -10.18 1.18
CA CYS A 321 -20.97 -10.96 0.63
C CYS A 321 -19.91 -10.02 0.06
N GLN A 322 -18.66 -10.22 0.49
CA GLN A 322 -17.53 -9.36 0.18
C GLN A 322 -16.40 -10.17 -0.48
N GLY A 323 -15.70 -9.54 -1.42
CA GLY A 323 -14.53 -10.13 -2.08
C GLY A 323 -13.23 -10.00 -1.30
N THR A 324 -13.27 -9.84 0.03
CA THR A 324 -12.08 -9.67 0.87
C THR A 324 -11.15 -10.89 0.74
N LEU A 325 -9.84 -10.66 0.63
CA LEU A 325 -8.84 -11.74 0.55
C LEU A 325 -8.18 -12.00 1.91
N ARG A 326 -7.54 -13.17 2.05
CA ARG A 326 -6.77 -13.56 3.25
C ARG A 326 -5.80 -12.50 3.77
N PRO A 327 -4.98 -11.84 2.92
CA PRO A 327 -4.02 -10.84 3.38
C PRO A 327 -4.69 -9.63 4.05
N ASP A 328 -5.86 -9.23 3.58
CA ASP A 328 -6.61 -8.09 4.14
C ASP A 328 -7.13 -8.40 5.56
N LEU A 329 -7.49 -9.66 5.82
CA LEU A 329 -7.89 -10.14 7.14
C LEU A 329 -6.71 -10.20 8.12
N ILE A 330 -5.53 -10.60 7.64
CA ILE A 330 -4.31 -10.65 8.45
C ILE A 330 -3.83 -9.23 8.80
N GLU A 331 -3.83 -8.28 7.85
CA GLU A 331 -3.54 -6.86 8.14
C GLU A 331 -4.49 -6.32 9.22
N SER A 332 -5.78 -6.65 9.13
CA SER A 332 -6.80 -6.23 10.10
C SER A 332 -6.59 -6.85 11.49
N ALA A 333 -6.17 -8.12 11.57
CA ALA A 333 -5.89 -8.82 12.82
C ALA A 333 -4.59 -8.34 13.49
N SER A 334 -3.58 -7.97 12.70
CA SER A 334 -2.26 -7.53 13.19
C SER A 334 -2.32 -6.16 13.89
N GLN A 335 -3.18 -5.25 13.40
CA GLN A 335 -3.41 -3.95 14.03
C GLN A 335 -4.17 -4.05 15.36
N ALA A 336 -5.00 -5.08 15.54
CA ALA A 336 -5.72 -5.31 16.81
C ALA A 336 -4.79 -5.75 17.96
N VAL A 337 -3.58 -6.22 17.66
CA VAL A 337 -2.63 -6.81 18.64
C VAL A 337 -1.49 -5.85 19.01
N THR A 338 -1.27 -4.75 18.28
CA THR A 338 -0.14 -3.83 18.53
C THR A 338 -0.59 -2.38 18.74
N SER A 339 -0.46 -1.90 19.97
CA SER A 339 -0.85 -0.53 20.42
C SER A 339 -0.02 0.62 19.82
N LYS A 340 0.98 0.35 18.96
CA LYS A 340 1.85 1.36 18.32
C LYS A 340 1.57 1.60 16.83
N ALA A 341 0.71 0.81 16.19
CA ALA A 341 0.49 0.84 14.74
C ALA A 341 -0.75 1.67 14.29
N GLU A 342 -1.31 2.49 15.18
CA GLU A 342 -2.64 3.11 15.08
C GLU A 342 -2.91 4.05 13.89
N VAL A 343 -1.95 4.32 12.99
CA VAL A 343 -2.14 5.33 11.91
C VAL A 343 -1.81 4.81 10.50
N ILE A 344 -1.51 3.52 10.31
CA ILE A 344 -0.96 3.06 9.02
C ILE A 344 -2.00 3.01 7.89
N LYS A 345 -3.28 2.78 8.19
CA LYS A 345 -4.44 3.05 7.32
C LYS A 345 -5.64 3.20 8.26
N THR A 346 -6.30 4.35 8.33
CA THR A 346 -7.61 4.39 9.01
C THR A 346 -8.58 3.56 8.17
N HIS A 347 -8.89 2.34 8.63
CA HIS A 347 -9.85 1.46 7.99
C HIS A 347 -11.26 2.07 8.10
N HIS A 348 -11.61 2.93 7.14
CA HIS A 348 -12.94 3.54 7.02
C HIS A 348 -13.93 2.69 6.20
N ASN A 349 -13.52 1.51 5.71
CA ASN A 349 -14.42 0.62 4.95
C ASN A 349 -15.33 -0.26 5.81
N VAL A 350 -15.17 -0.27 7.13
CA VAL A 350 -16.08 -1.01 8.02
C VAL A 350 -16.92 0.01 8.78
N THR A 351 -18.03 0.42 8.17
CA THR A 351 -19.01 1.28 8.85
C THR A 351 -19.66 0.57 10.01
N ASP A 352 -20.25 1.33 10.93
CA ASP A 352 -20.96 0.77 12.10
C ASP A 352 -22.00 -0.28 11.71
N MET A 353 -22.54 -0.19 10.49
CA MET A 353 -23.44 -1.19 9.97
C MET A 353 -22.74 -2.46 9.46
N VAL A 354 -21.64 -2.37 8.73
CA VAL A 354 -20.84 -3.56 8.35
C VAL A 354 -20.32 -4.23 9.62
N LYS A 355 -19.88 -3.45 10.63
CA LYS A 355 -19.54 -3.97 11.96
C LYS A 355 -20.71 -4.66 12.63
N ARG A 356 -21.92 -4.08 12.58
CA ARG A 356 -23.14 -4.72 13.11
C ARG A 356 -23.49 -6.01 12.38
N LEU A 357 -23.45 -6.03 11.04
CA LEU A 357 -23.70 -7.23 10.24
C LEU A 357 -22.65 -8.30 10.52
N ALA A 358 -21.37 -7.93 10.62
CA ALA A 358 -20.28 -8.83 10.96
C ALA A 358 -20.44 -9.40 12.38
N ALA A 359 -20.76 -8.56 13.37
CA ALA A 359 -21.02 -8.99 14.74
C ALA A 359 -22.24 -9.92 14.86
N GLN A 360 -23.19 -9.82 13.92
CA GLN A 360 -24.33 -10.73 13.79
C GLN A 360 -24.03 -11.99 12.96
N GLY A 361 -22.79 -12.18 12.49
CA GLY A 361 -22.41 -13.32 11.65
C GLY A 361 -23.00 -13.29 10.24
N ARG A 362 -23.38 -12.10 9.74
CA ARG A 362 -24.08 -11.92 8.45
C ARG A 362 -23.17 -11.48 7.30
N VAL A 363 -21.86 -11.48 7.52
CA VAL A 363 -20.86 -11.19 6.48
C VAL A 363 -20.24 -12.50 6.00
N ILE A 364 -20.17 -12.69 4.69
CA ILE A 364 -19.55 -13.84 4.05
C ILE A 364 -18.41 -13.37 3.15
N GLU A 365 -17.26 -14.03 3.26
CA GLU A 365 -16.05 -13.68 2.52
C GLU A 365 -15.53 -14.94 1.80
N PRO A 366 -16.13 -15.33 0.66
CA PRO A 366 -15.83 -16.60 0.00
C PRO A 366 -14.40 -16.68 -0.55
N LEU A 367 -13.76 -15.53 -0.78
CA LEU A 367 -12.39 -15.45 -1.30
C LEU A 367 -11.31 -15.44 -0.21
N ALA A 368 -11.69 -15.54 1.07
CA ALA A 368 -10.77 -15.44 2.20
C ALA A 368 -9.68 -16.54 2.22
N ASP A 369 -9.91 -17.68 1.57
CA ASP A 369 -8.95 -18.80 1.49
C ASP A 369 -8.19 -18.84 0.16
N PHE A 370 -8.24 -17.78 -0.66
CA PHE A 370 -7.59 -17.71 -1.96
C PHE A 370 -6.52 -16.62 -2.02
N HIS A 371 -5.44 -16.92 -2.73
CA HIS A 371 -4.40 -15.97 -3.11
C HIS A 371 -4.82 -15.18 -4.37
N LYS A 372 -4.13 -14.07 -4.64
CA LYS A 372 -4.53 -13.11 -5.69
C LYS A 372 -4.49 -13.71 -7.09
N ASP A 373 -3.46 -14.50 -7.38
CA ASP A 373 -3.29 -15.29 -8.60
C ASP A 373 -4.40 -16.34 -8.76
N GLU A 374 -4.74 -17.05 -7.68
CA GLU A 374 -5.83 -18.03 -7.66
C GLU A 374 -7.20 -17.39 -7.92
N VAL A 375 -7.44 -16.18 -7.40
CA VAL A 375 -8.67 -15.41 -7.69
C VAL A 375 -8.76 -15.04 -9.16
N ARG A 376 -7.64 -14.71 -9.82
CA ARG A 376 -7.61 -14.46 -11.27
C ARG A 376 -7.92 -15.72 -12.06
N GLU A 377 -7.31 -16.84 -11.69
CA GLU A 377 -7.59 -18.14 -12.31
C GLU A 377 -9.06 -18.55 -12.13
N MET A 378 -9.60 -18.39 -10.92
CA MET A 378 -11.02 -18.60 -10.65
C MET A 378 -11.90 -17.73 -11.55
N GLY A 379 -11.57 -16.45 -11.72
CA GLY A 379 -12.29 -15.55 -12.61
C GLY A 379 -12.37 -16.07 -14.05
N ARG A 380 -11.26 -16.59 -14.59
CA ARG A 380 -11.23 -17.21 -15.93
C ARG A 380 -12.12 -18.45 -15.99
N LEU A 381 -12.02 -19.33 -15.01
CA LEU A 381 -12.82 -20.57 -14.93
C LEU A 381 -14.32 -20.28 -14.77
N LEU A 382 -14.68 -19.14 -14.17
CA LEU A 382 -16.05 -18.65 -14.06
C LEU A 382 -16.55 -17.94 -15.33
N GLY A 383 -15.70 -17.73 -16.33
CA GLY A 383 -16.05 -17.12 -17.62
C GLY A 383 -15.90 -15.60 -17.68
N LEU A 384 -15.19 -14.98 -16.74
CA LEU A 384 -14.88 -13.56 -16.83
C LEU A 384 -13.83 -13.29 -17.93
N PRO A 385 -13.96 -12.17 -18.68
CA PRO A 385 -12.97 -11.78 -19.68
C PRO A 385 -11.56 -11.58 -19.11
N GLU A 386 -10.54 -11.93 -19.91
CA GLU A 386 -9.12 -11.73 -19.53
C GLU A 386 -8.82 -10.25 -19.21
N GLU A 387 -9.46 -9.32 -19.92
CA GLU A 387 -9.35 -7.88 -19.72
C GLU A 387 -9.84 -7.39 -18.34
N ILE A 388 -10.65 -8.18 -17.63
CA ILE A 388 -11.11 -7.90 -16.27
C ILE A 388 -10.19 -8.58 -15.26
N VAL A 389 -9.89 -9.87 -15.44
CA VAL A 389 -9.13 -10.66 -14.45
C VAL A 389 -7.66 -10.22 -14.36
N GLU A 390 -7.06 -9.76 -15.47
CA GLU A 390 -5.66 -9.33 -15.50
C GLU A 390 -5.45 -7.85 -15.15
N ARG A 391 -6.50 -7.15 -14.71
CA ARG A 391 -6.36 -5.75 -14.34
C ARG A 391 -5.42 -5.58 -13.16
N HIS A 392 -4.62 -4.54 -13.24
CA HIS A 392 -3.91 -4.04 -12.07
C HIS A 392 -4.89 -3.59 -10.99
N PRO A 393 -4.56 -3.80 -9.70
CA PRO A 393 -5.31 -3.24 -8.60
C PRO A 393 -5.63 -1.76 -8.80
N PHE A 394 -6.83 -1.36 -8.36
CA PHE A 394 -7.30 0.01 -8.43
C PHE A 394 -7.82 0.42 -7.04
N PRO A 395 -7.39 1.57 -6.50
CA PRO A 395 -7.82 1.99 -5.16
C PRO A 395 -9.32 2.27 -5.15
N GLY A 396 -9.99 2.07 -4.00
CA GLY A 396 -11.42 2.36 -3.84
C GLY A 396 -11.80 3.82 -4.18
N PRO A 397 -11.02 4.83 -3.72
CA PRO A 397 -11.16 6.22 -4.16
C PRO A 397 -10.86 6.48 -5.65
N GLY A 398 -10.31 5.50 -6.36
CA GLY A 398 -10.02 5.56 -7.79
C GLY A 398 -9.09 6.72 -8.17
N LEU A 399 -9.45 7.43 -9.23
CA LEU A 399 -8.70 8.58 -9.74
C LEU A 399 -8.62 9.76 -8.74
N ALA A 400 -9.47 9.80 -7.70
CA ALA A 400 -9.45 10.88 -6.71
C ALA A 400 -8.10 10.99 -5.96
N VAL A 401 -7.41 9.85 -5.79
CA VAL A 401 -6.07 9.73 -5.18
C VAL A 401 -4.96 9.59 -6.23
N ARG A 402 -5.26 9.92 -7.49
CA ARG A 402 -4.28 10.05 -8.57
C ARG A 402 -4.27 11.45 -9.17
N ILE A 403 -5.05 12.37 -8.61
CA ILE A 403 -5.09 13.78 -8.99
C ILE A 403 -4.63 14.58 -7.78
N LEU A 404 -3.40 15.09 -7.84
CA LEU A 404 -2.89 15.97 -6.80
C LEU A 404 -3.65 17.29 -6.88
N CYS A 405 -4.49 17.50 -5.88
CA CYS A 405 -5.26 18.72 -5.73
C CYS A 405 -4.40 19.74 -5.00
N THR A 406 -4.57 21.02 -5.34
CA THR A 406 -4.00 22.13 -4.58
C THR A 406 -4.62 23.45 -5.03
N SER A 407 -4.71 24.40 -4.12
CA SER A 407 -5.02 25.81 -4.40
C SER A 407 -3.78 26.70 -4.34
N GLU A 408 -2.72 26.28 -3.65
CA GLU A 408 -1.54 27.08 -3.36
C GLU A 408 -0.25 26.27 -3.52
N ALA A 409 0.84 26.96 -3.82
CA ALA A 409 2.15 26.35 -3.90
C ALA A 409 2.64 25.94 -2.50
N HIS A 410 3.10 24.70 -2.35
CA HIS A 410 3.68 24.24 -1.10
C HIS A 410 5.13 24.74 -0.99
N LEU A 411 5.33 25.82 -0.24
CA LEU A 411 6.62 26.48 -0.06
C LEU A 411 6.86 26.71 1.45
N GLU A 412 7.38 25.71 2.15
CA GLU A 412 7.71 25.85 3.58
C GLU A 412 9.09 26.48 3.80
N ARG A 413 9.46 26.67 5.07
CA ARG A 413 10.73 27.33 5.47
C ARG A 413 11.96 26.62 4.92
N ASP A 414 11.89 25.31 4.76
CA ASP A 414 12.96 24.44 4.27
C ASP A 414 13.09 24.40 2.74
N PHE A 415 12.13 24.97 1.99
CA PHE A 415 12.07 24.88 0.52
C PHE A 415 13.35 25.40 -0.16
N LEU A 416 13.87 26.55 0.30
CA LEU A 416 15.08 27.17 -0.27
C LEU A 416 16.35 26.41 0.08
N GLU A 417 16.45 25.88 1.31
CA GLU A 417 17.58 25.05 1.74
C GLU A 417 17.61 23.76 0.92
N THR A 418 16.48 23.06 0.83
CA THR A 418 16.36 21.82 0.06
C THR A 418 16.61 22.05 -1.42
N THR A 419 16.10 23.15 -1.99
CA THR A 419 16.39 23.53 -3.38
C THR A 419 17.89 23.73 -3.62
N SER A 420 18.60 24.33 -2.67
CA SER A 420 20.06 24.53 -2.78
C SER A 420 20.81 23.20 -2.65
N LEU A 421 20.35 22.32 -1.76
CA LEU A 421 20.96 21.02 -1.53
C LEU A 421 20.80 20.08 -2.73
N ILE A 422 19.61 19.96 -3.33
CA ILE A 422 19.41 19.10 -4.51
C ILE A 422 20.18 19.61 -5.73
N LYS A 423 20.35 20.93 -5.89
CA LYS A 423 21.19 21.51 -6.94
C LYS A 423 22.65 21.13 -6.74
N MET A 424 23.12 21.11 -5.49
CA MET A 424 24.46 20.65 -5.17
C MET A 424 24.64 19.16 -5.42
N ILE A 425 23.64 18.34 -5.08
CA ILE A 425 23.68 16.90 -5.37
C ILE A 425 23.73 16.66 -6.89
N ALA A 426 22.93 17.37 -7.69
CA ALA A 426 22.92 17.22 -9.15
C ALA A 426 24.16 17.77 -9.86
N GLY A 427 24.89 18.70 -9.23
CA GLY A 427 26.14 19.28 -9.73
C GLY A 427 27.36 18.89 -8.89
N TYR A 428 27.32 17.72 -8.24
CA TYR A 428 28.28 17.33 -7.21
C TYR A 428 29.72 17.29 -7.72
N HIS A 429 29.97 16.77 -8.93
CA HIS A 429 31.30 16.72 -9.54
C HIS A 429 32.01 18.08 -9.47
N ARG A 430 31.40 19.10 -10.06
CA ARG A 430 31.95 20.46 -10.13
C ARG A 430 31.99 21.14 -8.76
N MET A 431 30.98 20.92 -7.92
CA MET A 431 30.88 21.59 -6.62
C MET A 431 31.82 21.01 -5.57
N SER A 432 32.13 19.71 -5.62
CA SER A 432 33.04 19.03 -4.71
C SER A 432 34.49 19.54 -4.81
N GLN A 433 34.85 20.15 -5.95
CA GLN A 433 36.15 20.78 -6.17
C GLN A 433 36.33 22.10 -5.40
N LYS A 434 35.27 22.62 -4.77
CA LYS A 434 35.29 23.85 -3.97
C LYS A 434 34.76 23.59 -2.55
N PRO A 435 35.37 24.18 -1.51
CA PRO A 435 34.86 24.03 -0.15
C PRO A 435 33.48 24.68 -0.02
N HIS A 436 32.49 23.90 0.40
CA HIS A 436 31.12 24.39 0.61
C HIS A 436 30.51 23.74 1.86
N ALA A 437 29.84 24.52 2.71
CA ALA A 437 29.27 24.03 3.97
C ALA A 437 28.27 22.87 3.78
N LEU A 438 27.40 22.96 2.75
CA LEU A 438 26.45 21.90 2.40
C LEU A 438 27.10 20.60 1.87
N LEU A 439 28.36 20.64 1.41
CA LEU A 439 29.06 19.45 0.92
C LEU A 439 29.27 18.43 2.06
N ASN A 440 29.52 18.92 3.27
CA ASN A 440 29.67 18.07 4.45
C ASN A 440 28.39 17.27 4.74
N LYS A 441 27.21 17.87 4.53
CA LYS A 441 25.90 17.20 4.72
C LYS A 441 25.71 16.06 3.71
N ILE A 442 26.12 16.27 2.45
CA ILE A 442 26.06 15.24 1.40
C ILE A 442 27.04 14.11 1.72
N ASN A 443 28.30 14.45 2.01
CA ASN A 443 29.36 13.46 2.24
C ASN A 443 29.11 12.62 3.50
N ALA A 444 28.49 13.19 4.54
CA ALA A 444 28.14 12.45 5.75
C ALA A 444 27.07 11.37 5.52
N ALA A 445 26.24 11.50 4.48
CA ALA A 445 25.16 10.57 4.17
C ALA A 445 25.55 9.46 3.18
N LEU A 446 26.76 9.53 2.61
CA LEU A 446 27.22 8.67 1.51
C LEU A 446 28.57 8.02 1.82
N SER A 447 28.74 6.76 1.43
CA SER A 447 30.04 6.09 1.48
C SER A 447 31.02 6.69 0.47
N HIS A 448 32.33 6.46 0.63
CA HIS A 448 33.33 6.93 -0.33
C HIS A 448 33.15 6.35 -1.75
N GLU A 449 32.56 5.17 -1.88
CA GLU A 449 32.22 4.60 -3.18
C GLU A 449 31.01 5.32 -3.80
N GLU A 450 29.97 5.58 -3.00
CA GLU A 450 28.80 6.34 -3.45
C GLU A 450 29.16 7.79 -3.81
N GLN A 451 30.08 8.42 -3.09
CA GLN A 451 30.60 9.75 -3.42
C GLN A 451 31.34 9.76 -4.77
N ARG A 452 32.14 8.73 -5.07
CA ARG A 452 32.79 8.59 -6.39
C ARG A 452 31.75 8.39 -7.48
N ARG A 453 30.80 7.48 -7.28
CA ARG A 453 29.71 7.25 -8.23
C ARG A 453 28.88 8.52 -8.46
N LEU A 454 28.60 9.30 -7.42
CA LEU A 454 27.90 10.58 -7.55
C LEU A 454 28.72 11.60 -8.36
N ALA A 455 30.05 11.65 -8.16
CA ALA A 455 30.93 12.48 -8.98
C ALA A 455 30.95 12.04 -10.45
N ASP A 456 30.89 10.74 -10.73
CA ASP A 456 30.85 10.22 -12.10
C ASP A 456 29.49 10.53 -12.77
N VAL A 457 28.38 10.27 -12.07
CA VAL A 457 27.01 10.51 -12.55
C VAL A 457 26.74 12.00 -12.86
N THR A 458 27.42 12.89 -12.13
CA THR A 458 27.22 14.35 -12.27
C THR A 458 28.30 15.03 -13.09
N ASP A 459 29.20 14.25 -13.71
CA ASP A 459 30.19 14.80 -14.62
C ASP A 459 29.51 15.36 -15.90
N GLY A 460 30.04 16.47 -16.42
CA GLY A 460 29.53 17.12 -17.62
C GLY A 460 28.30 18.04 -17.48
N ASP A 461 27.82 18.34 -16.26
CA ASP A 461 26.75 19.33 -15.99
C ASP A 461 25.43 19.09 -16.78
N ASN A 462 25.16 17.86 -17.23
CA ASN A 462 23.99 17.53 -18.04
C ASN A 462 22.69 17.45 -17.23
N LEU A 463 22.78 17.00 -15.98
CA LEU A 463 21.64 16.82 -15.09
C LEU A 463 21.27 18.14 -14.39
N ILE A 464 19.98 18.34 -14.11
CA ILE A 464 19.50 19.37 -13.18
C ILE A 464 18.39 18.81 -12.31
N ALA A 465 18.33 19.30 -11.07
CA ALA A 465 17.29 18.97 -10.11
C ALA A 465 16.50 20.23 -9.71
N HIS A 466 15.19 20.11 -9.66
CA HIS A 466 14.28 21.12 -9.12
C HIS A 466 13.34 20.51 -8.08
N LEU A 467 13.04 21.28 -7.04
CA LEU A 467 12.05 20.90 -6.05
C LEU A 467 10.67 21.34 -6.57
N LEU A 468 9.68 20.44 -6.53
CA LEU A 468 8.32 20.77 -6.95
C LEU A 468 7.52 21.31 -5.75
N PRO A 469 6.73 22.39 -5.92
CA PRO A 469 5.96 23.03 -4.85
C PRO A 469 4.64 22.28 -4.58
N ILE A 470 4.73 20.95 -4.43
CA ILE A 470 3.62 20.03 -4.18
C ILE A 470 4.02 19.01 -3.11
N ARG A 471 3.02 18.41 -2.49
CA ARG A 471 3.20 17.30 -1.55
C ARG A 471 2.81 15.98 -2.19
N THR A 472 3.52 14.93 -1.83
CA THR A 472 3.18 13.54 -2.16
C THR A 472 3.35 12.68 -0.92
N VAL A 473 2.48 11.68 -0.79
CA VAL A 473 2.60 10.69 0.29
C VAL A 473 3.88 9.87 0.15
N GLY A 474 4.47 9.53 1.29
CA GLY A 474 5.60 8.62 1.47
C GLY A 474 5.44 7.82 2.76
N VAL A 475 6.32 6.84 2.97
CA VAL A 475 6.43 6.05 4.20
C VAL A 475 7.88 6.04 4.63
N GLN A 476 8.15 6.58 5.82
CA GLN A 476 9.48 6.60 6.43
C GLN A 476 9.35 6.01 7.84
N GLY A 477 10.01 4.87 8.07
CA GLY A 477 9.76 4.06 9.27
C GLY A 477 8.32 3.57 9.30
N ASP A 478 7.67 3.70 10.45
CA ASP A 478 6.30 3.22 10.69
C ASP A 478 5.21 4.27 10.38
N CYS A 479 5.61 5.47 9.93
CA CYS A 479 4.70 6.59 9.74
C CYS A 479 4.57 7.00 8.26
N ARG A 480 3.36 7.43 7.89
CA ARG A 480 3.13 8.16 6.63
C ARG A 480 3.66 9.59 6.75
N SER A 481 4.24 10.10 5.67
CA SER A 481 4.66 11.49 5.54
C SER A 481 4.09 12.12 4.26
N TYR A 482 3.92 13.44 4.25
CA TYR A 482 3.51 14.21 3.06
C TYR A 482 4.53 15.31 2.79
N ASN A 483 5.56 14.99 2.01
CA ASN A 483 6.69 15.87 1.73
C ASN A 483 6.85 16.14 0.23
N TYR A 484 7.89 16.89 -0.13
CA TYR A 484 8.16 17.33 -1.51
C TYR A 484 8.45 16.18 -2.49
N ALA A 485 8.30 16.50 -3.78
CA ALA A 485 8.84 15.72 -4.88
C ALA A 485 9.99 16.50 -5.56
N CYS A 486 11.05 15.80 -5.94
CA CYS A 486 12.16 16.31 -6.73
C CYS A 486 12.01 15.88 -8.19
N VAL A 487 12.21 16.79 -9.12
CA VAL A 487 12.24 16.48 -10.56
C VAL A 487 13.66 16.61 -11.09
N LEU A 488 14.09 15.59 -11.85
CA LEU A 488 15.32 15.58 -12.62
C LEU A 488 15.00 15.81 -14.10
N SER A 489 15.89 16.51 -14.80
CA SER A 489 15.85 16.60 -16.27
C SER A 489 17.27 16.69 -16.83
N SER A 490 17.45 16.27 -18.08
CA SER A 490 18.76 16.18 -18.73
C SER A 490 18.63 16.34 -20.25
N ASN A 491 19.69 16.84 -20.89
CA ASN A 491 19.84 16.85 -22.35
C ASN A 491 20.67 15.65 -22.87
N ALA A 492 21.05 14.71 -22.00
CA ALA A 492 21.85 13.55 -22.39
C ALA A 492 21.07 12.62 -23.33
N GLU A 493 21.72 12.19 -24.41
CA GLU A 493 21.21 11.18 -25.34
C GLU A 493 22.32 10.16 -25.64
N PRO A 494 22.14 8.85 -25.33
CA PRO A 494 21.00 8.26 -24.65
C PRO A 494 20.94 8.63 -23.15
N LEU A 495 19.76 8.46 -22.54
CA LEU A 495 19.59 8.63 -21.10
C LEU A 495 20.22 7.47 -20.33
N ASP A 496 21.02 7.78 -19.33
CA ASP A 496 21.53 6.82 -18.37
C ASP A 496 20.51 6.60 -17.23
N TRP A 497 19.69 5.55 -17.37
CA TRP A 497 18.69 5.19 -16.37
C TRP A 497 19.31 4.66 -15.07
N ASP A 498 20.52 4.09 -15.12
CA ASP A 498 21.21 3.63 -13.91
C ASP A 498 21.70 4.80 -13.06
N ALA A 499 22.22 5.84 -13.72
CA ALA A 499 22.53 7.11 -13.09
C ALA A 499 21.28 7.77 -12.48
N LEU A 500 20.18 7.85 -13.23
CA LEU A 500 18.94 8.48 -12.74
C LEU A 500 18.33 7.73 -11.55
N PHE A 501 18.31 6.39 -11.57
CA PHE A 501 17.83 5.59 -10.44
C PHE A 501 18.76 5.67 -9.23
N PHE A 502 20.08 5.76 -9.44
CA PHE A 502 21.02 6.05 -8.36
C PHE A 502 20.70 7.40 -7.70
N MET A 503 20.43 8.45 -8.49
CA MET A 503 20.01 9.75 -7.96
C MET A 503 18.68 9.67 -7.19
N ALA A 504 17.72 8.87 -7.70
CA ALA A 504 16.43 8.68 -7.05
C ALA A 504 16.51 7.99 -5.68
N GLN A 505 17.53 7.14 -5.47
CA GLN A 505 17.82 6.53 -4.17
C GLN A 505 18.62 7.47 -3.25
N THR A 506 19.57 8.20 -3.83
CA THR A 506 20.50 9.06 -3.09
C THR A 506 19.82 10.33 -2.55
N ILE A 507 18.99 11.02 -3.35
CA ILE A 507 18.39 12.30 -2.95
C ILE A 507 17.52 12.16 -1.68
N PRO A 508 16.57 11.22 -1.58
CA PRO A 508 15.75 11.08 -0.37
C PRO A 508 16.53 10.65 0.88
N ARG A 509 17.67 9.94 0.71
CA ARG A 509 18.58 9.59 1.81
C ARG A 509 19.30 10.82 2.39
N ILE A 510 19.60 11.80 1.55
CA ILE A 510 20.23 13.06 1.99
C ILE A 510 19.18 14.08 2.45
N CYS A 511 18.04 14.11 1.76
CA CYS A 511 16.94 15.05 1.97
C CYS A 511 15.70 14.28 2.43
N HIS A 512 15.56 14.05 3.74
CA HIS A 512 14.42 13.29 4.28
C HIS A 512 13.06 13.97 4.05
N ASN A 513 13.06 15.28 3.76
CA ASN A 513 11.87 16.03 3.34
C ASN A 513 11.56 15.87 1.83
N ILE A 514 12.13 14.89 1.15
CA ILE A 514 11.76 14.53 -0.23
C ILE A 514 11.27 13.08 -0.23
N ASN A 515 10.00 12.90 -0.60
CA ASN A 515 9.39 11.57 -0.66
C ASN A 515 9.58 10.89 -2.01
N ARG A 516 9.74 11.67 -3.10
CA ARG A 516 9.82 11.14 -4.46
C ARG A 516 10.85 11.87 -5.31
N VAL A 517 11.45 11.13 -6.24
CA VAL A 517 12.30 11.65 -7.31
C VAL A 517 11.76 11.14 -8.64
N VAL A 518 11.47 12.08 -9.54
CA VAL A 518 10.90 11.79 -10.86
C VAL A 518 11.81 12.34 -11.96
N TYR A 519 11.79 11.73 -13.14
CA TYR A 519 12.44 12.26 -14.33
C TYR A 519 11.40 12.93 -15.25
N ALA A 520 11.63 14.16 -15.69
CA ALA A 520 10.78 14.84 -16.67
C ALA A 520 11.31 14.65 -18.08
N PHE A 521 10.50 14.02 -18.96
CA PHE A 521 10.85 13.88 -20.37
C PHE A 521 10.89 15.24 -21.09
N GLY A 522 11.69 15.29 -22.15
CA GLY A 522 11.91 16.50 -22.95
C GLY A 522 13.21 17.22 -22.58
N PRO A 523 13.43 18.43 -23.12
CA PRO A 523 14.65 19.19 -22.87
C PRO A 523 14.86 19.50 -21.39
N LYS A 524 16.11 19.72 -21.00
CA LYS A 524 16.48 20.19 -19.66
C LYS A 524 15.63 21.40 -19.24
N ILE A 525 15.03 21.31 -18.06
CA ILE A 525 14.20 22.39 -17.49
C ILE A 525 15.12 23.57 -17.17
N GLN A 526 14.81 24.74 -17.73
CA GLN A 526 15.64 25.94 -17.59
C GLN A 526 15.32 26.74 -16.32
N HIS A 527 14.04 26.74 -15.91
CA HIS A 527 13.55 27.57 -14.83
C HIS A 527 12.79 26.74 -13.79
N PRO A 528 13.00 26.99 -12.49
CA PRO A 528 12.22 26.33 -11.44
C PRO A 528 10.74 26.74 -11.54
N VAL A 529 9.85 25.82 -11.17
CA VAL A 529 8.42 26.08 -11.07
C VAL A 529 8.09 26.34 -9.60
N ASN A 530 7.68 27.56 -9.26
CA ASN A 530 7.40 27.98 -7.87
C ASN A 530 5.92 28.27 -7.62
N ASP A 531 5.07 28.10 -8.63
CA ASP A 531 3.61 28.23 -8.55
C ASP A 531 2.94 26.93 -9.03
N VAL A 532 1.62 26.85 -8.89
CA VAL A 532 0.83 25.66 -9.21
C VAL A 532 -0.40 26.03 -10.02
N THR A 533 -0.86 25.10 -10.86
CA THR A 533 -2.17 25.19 -11.49
C THR A 533 -3.23 24.77 -10.47
N VAL A 534 -4.12 25.68 -10.08
CA VAL A 534 -5.23 25.37 -9.15
C VAL A 534 -6.00 24.14 -9.64
N THR A 535 -6.02 23.09 -8.83
CA THR A 535 -6.52 21.78 -9.22
C THR A 535 -7.39 21.18 -8.13
N PHE A 536 -8.60 20.77 -8.52
CA PHE A 536 -9.55 20.06 -7.69
C PHE A 536 -10.19 18.92 -8.50
N LEU A 537 -10.93 18.05 -7.81
CA LEU A 537 -11.64 16.91 -8.39
C LEU A 537 -12.89 17.34 -9.17
N ARG A 538 -12.70 18.08 -10.26
CA ARG A 538 -13.75 18.55 -11.18
C ARG A 538 -13.75 17.71 -12.45
N GLU A 539 -14.92 17.55 -13.08
CA GLU A 539 -15.06 16.66 -14.25
C GLU A 539 -14.04 16.92 -15.37
N PRO A 540 -13.71 18.16 -15.78
CA PRO A 540 -12.69 18.36 -16.82
C PRO A 540 -11.31 17.82 -16.42
N VAL A 541 -10.92 17.97 -15.14
CA VAL A 541 -9.64 17.48 -14.62
C VAL A 541 -9.64 15.95 -14.55
N ILE A 542 -10.74 15.39 -14.05
CA ILE A 542 -10.92 13.93 -13.96
C ILE A 542 -10.92 13.32 -15.36
N ALA A 543 -11.62 13.93 -16.32
CA ALA A 543 -11.66 13.49 -17.71
C ALA A 543 -10.29 13.53 -18.38
N THR A 544 -9.47 14.57 -18.14
CA THR A 544 -8.08 14.61 -18.61
C THR A 544 -7.29 13.42 -18.08
N LEU A 545 -7.29 13.17 -16.76
CA LEU A 545 -6.53 12.04 -16.22
C LEU A 545 -7.09 10.70 -16.73
N ARG A 546 -8.41 10.55 -16.78
CA ARG A 546 -9.08 9.33 -17.25
C ARG A 546 -8.70 9.00 -18.70
N GLU A 547 -8.56 10.01 -19.55
CA GLU A 547 -8.10 9.84 -20.94
C GLU A 547 -6.62 9.43 -21.01
N VAL A 548 -5.75 10.10 -20.25
CA VAL A 548 -4.33 9.75 -20.18
C VAL A 548 -4.13 8.32 -19.67
N ASP A 549 -4.77 7.97 -18.55
CA ASP A 549 -4.72 6.63 -17.95
C ASP A 549 -5.17 5.56 -18.94
N ALA A 550 -6.26 5.79 -19.67
CA ALA A 550 -6.74 4.86 -20.70
C ALA A 550 -5.71 4.62 -21.81
N ARG A 551 -5.09 5.69 -22.33
CA ARG A 551 -4.09 5.58 -23.39
C ARG A 551 -2.82 4.86 -22.93
N VAL A 552 -2.32 5.20 -21.75
CA VAL A 552 -1.13 4.56 -21.16
C VAL A 552 -1.38 3.07 -20.92
N ASN A 553 -2.53 2.71 -20.33
CA ASN A 553 -2.87 1.31 -20.08
C ASN A 553 -3.10 0.53 -21.40
N ALA A 554 -3.62 1.17 -22.45
CA ALA A 554 -3.75 0.53 -23.76
C ALA A 554 -2.38 0.17 -24.36
N VAL A 555 -1.37 1.03 -24.21
CA VAL A 555 0.01 0.73 -24.63
C VAL A 555 0.57 -0.46 -23.85
N LEU A 556 0.44 -0.48 -22.51
CA LEU A 556 0.90 -1.59 -21.67
C LEU A 556 0.22 -2.93 -22.01
N GLN A 557 -1.07 -2.88 -22.34
CA GLN A 557 -1.83 -4.06 -22.73
C GLN A 557 -1.37 -4.56 -24.09
N ALA A 558 -1.26 -3.69 -25.09
CA ALA A 558 -0.82 -4.03 -26.44
C ALA A 558 0.63 -4.57 -26.47
N SER A 559 1.49 -4.11 -25.57
CA SER A 559 2.87 -4.56 -25.45
C SER A 559 3.05 -5.84 -24.61
N GLY A 560 1.96 -6.39 -24.04
CA GLY A 560 2.03 -7.56 -23.16
C GLY A 560 2.71 -7.30 -21.79
N MET A 561 2.95 -6.04 -21.43
CA MET A 561 3.67 -5.68 -20.20
C MET A 561 2.76 -5.58 -18.98
N MET A 562 1.44 -5.64 -19.17
CA MET A 562 0.45 -5.61 -18.08
C MET A 562 0.72 -6.66 -17.00
N LYS A 563 1.21 -7.86 -17.36
CA LYS A 563 1.49 -8.93 -16.39
C LYS A 563 2.83 -8.80 -15.67
N LYS A 564 3.77 -8.03 -16.24
CA LYS A 564 5.15 -7.91 -15.72
C LYS A 564 5.30 -6.83 -14.64
N ILE A 565 4.40 -5.86 -14.62
CA ILE A 565 4.35 -4.85 -13.55
C ILE A 565 3.14 -5.12 -12.66
N SER A 566 3.29 -4.90 -11.36
CA SER A 566 2.23 -5.14 -10.38
C SER A 566 1.14 -4.07 -10.44
N GLN A 567 1.53 -2.82 -10.75
CA GLN A 567 0.60 -1.71 -10.93
C GLN A 567 1.21 -0.58 -11.76
N MET A 568 0.40 0.11 -12.58
CA MET A 568 0.76 1.38 -13.23
C MET A 568 -0.19 2.52 -12.80
N PRO A 569 0.05 3.18 -11.66
CA PRO A 569 -0.58 4.47 -11.43
C PRO A 569 -0.15 5.51 -12.48
N VAL A 570 -1.14 6.21 -13.02
CA VAL A 570 -0.96 7.42 -13.83
C VAL A 570 -1.49 8.57 -12.98
N ILE A 571 -0.65 9.58 -12.72
CA ILE A 571 -0.94 10.65 -11.78
C ILE A 571 -0.97 11.98 -12.50
N LEU A 572 -1.97 12.81 -12.22
CA LEU A 572 -2.03 14.19 -12.69
C LEU A 572 -1.52 15.13 -11.58
N ILE A 573 -0.47 15.90 -11.89
CA ILE A 573 0.12 16.87 -10.97
C ILE A 573 -0.13 18.32 -11.42
N PRO A 574 -0.32 19.27 -10.49
CA PRO A 574 -0.68 20.65 -10.78
C PRO A 574 0.52 21.52 -11.22
N ILE A 575 1.43 20.97 -12.04
CA ILE A 575 2.68 21.63 -12.45
C ILE A 575 2.68 21.95 -13.94
N HIS A 576 2.97 23.22 -14.26
CA HIS A 576 3.13 23.73 -15.62
C HIS A 576 4.59 24.16 -15.83
N PHE A 577 5.34 23.33 -16.56
CA PHE A 577 6.74 23.57 -16.91
C PHE A 577 6.89 24.52 -18.10
N ASP A 578 8.13 24.93 -18.38
CA ASP A 578 8.55 25.61 -19.62
C ASP A 578 7.90 26.97 -19.88
N ARG A 579 7.44 27.62 -18.81
CA ARG A 579 7.00 29.02 -18.87
C ARG A 579 8.19 29.95 -18.76
N ASP A 580 8.20 30.98 -19.60
CA ASP A 580 9.14 32.08 -19.50
C ASP A 580 8.88 32.87 -18.19
N PRO A 581 9.87 32.97 -17.28
CA PRO A 581 9.74 33.73 -16.04
C PRO A 581 9.38 35.20 -16.27
N ALA A 582 9.81 35.80 -17.39
CA ALA A 582 9.45 37.17 -17.74
C ALA A 582 7.95 37.32 -18.02
N GLN A 583 7.28 36.23 -18.40
CA GLN A 583 5.85 36.20 -18.72
C GLN A 583 5.00 35.64 -17.57
N MET A 584 5.60 35.10 -16.50
CA MET A 584 4.85 34.52 -15.38
C MET A 584 3.92 35.53 -14.67
N MET A 585 4.28 36.82 -14.65
CA MET A 585 3.39 37.88 -14.14
C MET A 585 2.16 38.13 -15.03
N SER A 586 2.24 37.76 -16.31
CA SER A 586 1.17 37.95 -17.32
C SER A 586 0.44 36.66 -17.70
N ALA A 587 1.03 35.49 -17.45
CA ALA A 587 0.53 34.19 -17.86
C ALA A 587 0.43 33.25 -16.66
N SER A 588 -0.80 33.00 -16.22
CA SER A 588 -1.08 32.08 -15.11
C SER A 588 -0.76 30.63 -15.45
N SER A 589 -0.48 29.82 -14.42
CA SER A 589 -0.35 28.37 -14.56
C SER A 589 -1.70 27.74 -14.93
N ILE A 590 -1.82 27.22 -16.16
CA ILE A 590 -3.06 26.62 -16.67
C ILE A 590 -2.94 25.13 -17.06
N LEU A 591 -1.74 24.65 -17.39
CA LEU A 591 -1.50 23.25 -17.77
C LEU A 591 -1.15 22.39 -16.55
N ARG A 592 -1.22 21.08 -16.70
CA ARG A 592 -0.85 20.10 -15.69
C ARG A 592 0.17 19.13 -16.25
N SER A 593 0.85 18.37 -15.42
CA SER A 593 1.80 17.36 -15.89
C SER A 593 1.34 15.97 -15.44
N VAL A 594 1.81 14.95 -16.14
CA VAL A 594 1.46 13.55 -15.86
C VAL A 594 2.70 12.84 -15.34
N VAL A 595 2.54 12.02 -14.30
CA VAL A 595 3.57 11.10 -13.82
C VAL A 595 3.15 9.68 -14.14
N LEU A 596 4.01 8.95 -14.85
CA LEU A 596 3.92 7.51 -15.05
C LEU A 596 4.63 6.83 -13.87
N ARG A 597 3.91 5.97 -13.14
CA ARG A 597 4.45 5.26 -11.98
C ARG A 597 4.28 3.76 -12.20
N PRO A 598 5.19 3.10 -12.92
CA PRO A 598 5.24 1.64 -12.91
C PRO A 598 5.81 1.14 -11.59
N PHE A 599 5.17 0.14 -11.01
CA PHE A 599 5.56 -0.44 -9.72
C PHE A 599 5.55 -1.95 -9.77
N ILE A 600 6.59 -2.53 -9.17
CA ILE A 600 6.79 -3.98 -9.07
C ILE A 600 6.87 -4.33 -7.59
N THR A 601 6.05 -5.30 -7.19
CA THR A 601 5.96 -5.76 -5.81
C THR A 601 5.31 -7.14 -5.75
N SER A 602 5.71 -7.93 -4.75
CA SER A 602 5.09 -9.20 -4.39
C SER A 602 4.00 -9.05 -3.33
N ASP A 603 4.10 -8.06 -2.43
CA ASP A 603 3.27 -7.95 -1.22
C ASP A 603 2.64 -6.55 -1.00
N PHE A 604 2.95 -5.58 -1.85
CA PHE A 604 2.62 -4.15 -1.71
C PHE A 604 3.12 -3.48 -0.42
N MET A 605 3.89 -4.15 0.43
CA MET A 605 4.53 -3.58 1.62
C MET A 605 5.86 -2.93 1.26
N THR A 606 6.64 -3.58 0.39
CA THR A 606 7.81 -3.01 -0.27
C THR A 606 7.62 -3.06 -1.78
N GLY A 607 8.41 -2.31 -2.53
CA GLY A 607 8.42 -2.50 -3.98
C GLY A 607 9.33 -1.55 -4.72
N LEU A 608 9.62 -1.92 -5.96
CA LEU A 608 10.57 -1.24 -6.83
C LEU A 608 9.82 -0.41 -7.87
N ALA A 609 10.34 0.79 -8.15
CA ALA A 609 10.00 1.46 -9.39
C ALA A 609 10.58 0.67 -10.57
N ALA A 610 9.77 0.38 -11.59
CA ALA A 610 10.25 -0.38 -12.74
C ALA A 610 11.26 0.46 -13.53
N LYS A 611 12.45 -0.07 -13.79
CA LYS A 611 13.50 0.63 -14.51
C LYS A 611 13.35 0.44 -16.03
N PRO A 612 13.30 1.52 -16.82
CA PRO A 612 13.29 1.42 -18.29
C PRO A 612 14.56 0.74 -18.82
N GLY A 613 14.41 -0.13 -19.82
CA GLY A 613 15.47 -0.96 -20.38
C GLY A 613 15.77 -2.25 -19.61
N VAL A 614 15.27 -2.38 -18.37
CA VAL A 614 15.44 -3.58 -17.54
C VAL A 614 14.10 -4.26 -17.30
N ASP A 615 13.18 -3.57 -16.62
CA ASP A 615 11.88 -4.12 -16.24
C ASP A 615 10.80 -3.79 -17.29
N LEU A 616 10.93 -2.64 -17.96
CA LEU A 616 10.06 -2.18 -19.05
C LEU A 616 10.91 -1.84 -20.28
N PRO A 617 10.59 -2.35 -21.48
CA PRO A 617 11.27 -1.95 -22.70
C PRO A 617 11.21 -0.43 -22.91
N LEU A 618 12.33 0.16 -23.35
CA LEU A 618 12.43 1.62 -23.57
C LEU A 618 11.38 2.12 -24.56
N GLU A 619 11.12 1.35 -25.62
CA GLU A 619 10.11 1.67 -26.64
C GLU A 619 8.70 1.79 -26.04
N VAL A 620 8.35 0.90 -25.10
CA VAL A 620 7.04 0.95 -24.42
C VAL A 620 6.94 2.21 -23.56
N VAL A 621 8.01 2.57 -22.86
CA VAL A 621 8.07 3.81 -22.06
C VAL A 621 7.93 5.06 -22.93
N GLN A 622 8.63 5.09 -24.07
CA GLN A 622 8.53 6.18 -25.04
C GLN A 622 7.12 6.29 -25.63
N GLN A 623 6.50 5.16 -26.01
CA GLN A 623 5.14 5.14 -26.55
C GLN A 623 4.10 5.60 -25.52
N MET A 624 4.21 5.17 -24.26
CA MET A 624 3.36 5.68 -23.17
C MET A 624 3.50 7.20 -23.00
N ARG A 625 4.74 7.70 -23.05
CA ARG A 625 5.03 9.14 -22.97
C ARG A 625 4.40 9.91 -24.14
N GLU A 626 4.50 9.42 -25.36
CA GLU A 626 3.93 10.06 -26.55
C GLU A 626 2.41 10.08 -26.51
N GLU A 627 1.79 8.97 -26.12
CA GLU A 627 0.33 8.90 -26.00
C GLU A 627 -0.21 9.79 -24.89
N ALA A 628 0.49 9.88 -23.76
CA ALA A 628 0.13 10.79 -22.68
C ALA A 628 0.26 12.27 -23.11
N SER A 629 1.32 12.64 -23.85
CA SER A 629 1.53 14.03 -24.27
C SER A 629 0.56 14.53 -25.35
N LYS A 630 -0.14 13.61 -26.05
CA LYS A 630 -1.19 13.97 -27.03
C LYS A 630 -2.47 14.48 -26.38
N VAL A 631 -2.67 14.27 -25.07
CA VAL A 631 -3.89 14.72 -24.39
C VAL A 631 -3.81 16.23 -24.13
N PRO A 632 -4.83 17.02 -24.53
CA PRO A 632 -4.85 18.45 -24.28
C PRO A 632 -4.77 18.79 -22.79
N GLY A 633 -4.01 19.83 -22.45
CA GLY A 633 -3.82 20.27 -21.07
C GLY A 633 -2.59 19.70 -20.37
N ILE A 634 -1.84 18.79 -21.03
CA ILE A 634 -0.60 18.22 -20.50
C ILE A 634 0.62 19.07 -20.90
N SER A 635 1.37 19.54 -19.91
CA SER A 635 2.63 20.29 -20.04
C SER A 635 3.80 19.35 -20.26
N ARG A 636 4.08 18.45 -19.30
CA ARG A 636 5.10 17.40 -19.43
C ARG A 636 4.60 16.05 -18.96
N VAL A 637 5.27 15.01 -19.45
CA VAL A 637 5.18 13.65 -18.92
C VAL A 637 6.44 13.37 -18.12
N LEU A 638 6.27 12.76 -16.96
CA LEU A 638 7.31 12.43 -16.00
C LEU A 638 7.27 10.93 -15.71
N TYR A 639 8.38 10.39 -15.22
CA TYR A 639 8.54 8.99 -14.84
C TYR A 639 8.99 8.91 -13.38
N ASP A 640 8.24 8.20 -12.55
CA ASP A 640 8.58 8.01 -11.13
C ASP A 640 9.61 6.89 -10.96
N MET A 641 10.74 7.24 -10.35
CA MET A 641 11.88 6.36 -10.15
C MET A 641 12.01 5.92 -8.68
N THR A 642 11.03 6.25 -7.84
CA THR A 642 11.12 6.05 -6.40
C THR A 642 10.51 4.71 -5.96
N SER A 643 11.33 3.90 -5.31
CA SER A 643 10.91 2.66 -4.64
C SER A 643 10.16 2.94 -3.32
N LYS A 644 9.46 1.92 -2.83
CA LYS A 644 8.81 1.92 -1.52
C LYS A 644 9.65 1.06 -0.55
N PRO A 645 10.14 1.63 0.57
CA PRO A 645 10.21 3.06 0.94
C PRO A 645 11.28 3.85 0.14
N PRO A 646 11.31 5.21 0.18
CA PRO A 646 10.51 6.11 1.03
C PRO A 646 9.15 6.52 0.42
N ALA A 647 8.88 6.15 -0.82
CA ALA A 647 7.62 6.47 -1.47
C ALA A 647 6.53 5.45 -1.12
N THR A 648 5.34 5.60 -1.71
CA THR A 648 4.32 4.54 -1.75
C THR A 648 3.93 4.22 -3.21
N THR A 649 2.92 3.37 -3.40
CA THR A 649 2.43 3.06 -4.74
C THR A 649 1.68 4.25 -5.37
N GLU A 650 0.77 4.89 -4.62
CA GLU A 650 -0.04 6.04 -5.08
C GLU A 650 0.58 7.39 -4.60
N TRP A 651 0.19 8.53 -5.20
CA TRP A 651 0.75 9.87 -4.87
C TRP A 651 -0.20 10.76 -4.06
N GLU A 652 -1.49 10.65 -4.39
CA GLU A 652 -2.72 11.19 -3.78
C GLU A 652 -3.13 12.66 -3.93
#